data_AF-A0A930TU43-F1
#
_entry.id   AF-A0A930TU43-F1
#
_cell.length_a   1.000
_cell.length_b   1.000
_cell.length_c   1.000
_cell.angle_alpha   90.00
_cell.angle_beta   90.00
_cell.angle_gamma   90.00
#
_symmetry.space_group_name_H-M   'P 1'
#
loop_
_entity.id
_entity.type
_entity.pdbx_description
1 polymer ?
#
loop_
_entity_poly.entity_id
_entity_poly.type
_entity_poly.pdbx_seq_one_letter_code
_entity_poly.pdbx_strand_id
1 'polypeptide(L)'
;MVKPLQETPGKIALALGAGAIILALGGAITAFRYPGLLNRLPIVGQSNEISDDLFADQDLDANRESAVLALVSLPAEARQADLEAIANQPEASLERSRARYLLATDLLNQRQPQEALRWLQGLEAEYSPFAPYVLYQTALAHEALDQRAEALETWQQLANDYPDDPVSVEALYAIGTTSSDTQYWDRAIANFPSHPRTLDIAQARLTSNPGQVDLLMILARYGLHLPNSGAVLNELAEDHTAELTPDDWETIGFGYWEKQIYGQAGRAYARATATPRNLYRAGRGAQLGDRTQDAIQAYQRLYDTFPDEPDTAQGLIHLASLTSSSRQAIAYLDIVRETFPDRAADALVERANRLDELQSAESAQQARQSVLTQHSSSEAAATLRWQQVQRTLQANDRETAQAWAKQLLEENPNSEHAPESAFWIGRLSQESGNSQAAQAAYETILRNYPDSYYAWRAAIALGWDVGDFTSTRQKMVPIQIPPRHQTPLDGSEVLQELYWLGQDEDAWTRWQVEYRDRMEPTVAQQFTDGVMRLGVGDNLEGIFMVESLAWREDPEEQQQYRALRQQSAYWQARYPFLYDDLIQEWSSDRQLNPLLVVSLIRQESRFESKIESVAGALGLMQVLPETADWIATQSDDFGEFTMTDPNDNIKLGTWYLDYTHREYGNNSLLAIASYNAGPGSVADWLDRFGFSDPDLFVEQIPFPETKGYVESVFGNYWNYLRVYNPDLARRLAGYSPEQAAMLDP
;
A
#
# COMPACT_ATOMS: atom_id res chain seq x y z
N MET A 1 33.95 -48.10 33.47
CA MET A 1 34.80 -47.02 34.03
C MET A 1 34.24 -45.71 33.48
N VAL A 2 33.32 -45.06 34.19
CA VAL A 2 33.55 -43.92 35.11
C VAL A 2 34.06 -42.65 34.37
N LYS A 3 33.10 -41.80 33.95
CA LYS A 3 32.92 -40.32 34.10
C LYS A 3 34.13 -39.34 33.94
N PRO A 4 33.90 -38.04 33.67
CA PRO A 4 33.17 -37.38 32.56
C PRO A 4 33.98 -36.17 31.99
N LEU A 5 33.53 -35.51 30.92
CA LEU A 5 33.96 -34.15 30.59
C LEU A 5 32.72 -33.25 30.39
N GLN A 6 32.87 -32.03 30.89
CA GLN A 6 31.85 -31.06 31.27
C GLN A 6 30.92 -30.64 30.13
N GLU A 7 29.65 -30.48 30.48
CA GLU A 7 28.60 -29.82 29.71
C GLU A 7 28.90 -28.33 29.57
N THR A 8 29.01 -27.85 28.33
CA THR A 8 28.67 -26.47 27.96
C THR A 8 27.20 -26.44 27.56
N PRO A 9 26.38 -25.49 28.05
CA PRO A 9 24.97 -25.44 27.67
C PRO A 9 24.80 -25.04 26.20
N GLY A 10 24.09 -25.90 25.47
CA GLY A 10 23.16 -25.55 24.40
C GLY A 10 23.67 -24.69 23.25
N LYS A 11 24.36 -25.30 22.28
CA LYS A 11 24.17 -24.87 20.89
C LYS A 11 22.74 -25.27 20.50
N ILE A 12 21.83 -24.30 20.55
CA ILE A 12 20.51 -24.46 19.93
C ILE A 12 20.77 -24.70 18.45
N ALA A 13 20.19 -25.78 17.91
CA ALA A 13 20.02 -25.90 16.48
C ALA A 13 19.07 -24.76 16.09
N LEU A 14 19.64 -23.63 15.65
CA LEU A 14 18.90 -22.52 15.08
C LEU A 14 18.09 -23.10 13.92
N ALA A 15 16.79 -23.27 14.14
CA ALA A 15 15.85 -23.12 13.04
C ALA A 15 16.15 -21.72 12.48
N LEU A 16 16.58 -21.70 11.22
CA LEU A 16 16.79 -20.46 10.48
C LEU A 16 15.58 -19.56 10.77
N GLY A 17 15.83 -18.33 11.26
CA GLY A 17 14.83 -17.27 11.11
C GLY A 17 14.59 -17.17 9.62
N ALA A 18 13.49 -17.76 9.17
CA ALA A 18 13.05 -17.61 7.81
C ALA A 18 12.74 -16.11 7.70
N GLY A 19 13.64 -15.38 7.02
CA GLY A 19 13.31 -14.04 6.52
C GLY A 19 11.90 -14.13 5.95
N ALA A 20 11.03 -13.26 6.44
CA ALA A 20 9.62 -13.32 6.16
C ALA A 20 9.43 -13.32 4.64
N ILE A 21 9.21 -14.51 4.08
CA ILE A 21 8.70 -14.67 2.72
C ILE A 21 7.24 -14.19 2.78
N ILE A 22 7.05 -12.88 2.79
CA ILE A 22 5.86 -12.22 2.27
C ILE A 22 6.07 -12.20 0.75
N LEU A 23 5.90 -13.36 0.12
CA LEU A 23 5.75 -13.48 -1.33
C LEU A 23 4.31 -13.75 -1.76
N ALA A 24 3.32 -13.40 -0.94
CA ALA A 24 1.92 -13.56 -1.32
C ALA A 24 0.99 -12.36 -1.05
N LEU A 25 1.48 -11.27 -0.43
CA LEU A 25 0.68 -10.03 -0.26
C LEU A 25 1.42 -8.79 -0.79
N GLY A 26 2.05 -9.03 -1.93
CA GLY A 26 2.89 -8.11 -2.69
C GLY A 26 3.67 -8.99 -3.65
N GLY A 27 3.05 -9.35 -4.78
CA GLY A 27 3.61 -10.31 -5.72
C GLY A 27 5.08 -10.01 -6.02
N ALA A 28 5.98 -10.90 -5.61
CA ALA A 28 7.39 -10.87 -5.98
C ALA A 28 8.17 -9.57 -5.69
N ILE A 29 8.47 -9.28 -4.42
CA ILE A 29 9.78 -8.68 -4.07
C ILE A 29 10.81 -9.81 -3.88
N THR A 30 10.92 -10.69 -4.86
CA THR A 30 12.26 -11.06 -5.32
C THR A 30 12.71 -9.89 -6.17
N ALA A 31 13.88 -9.33 -5.91
CA ALA A 31 14.55 -8.34 -6.74
C ALA A 31 14.65 -8.80 -8.22
N PHE A 32 13.57 -8.63 -8.98
CA PHE A 32 13.59 -8.46 -10.41
C PHE A 32 13.41 -6.97 -10.65
N ARG A 33 14.57 -6.35 -10.87
CA ARG A 33 14.75 -4.99 -11.36
C ARG A 33 13.73 -4.70 -12.46
N TYR A 34 12.94 -3.67 -12.27
CA TYR A 34 12.29 -2.94 -13.35
C TYR A 34 13.15 -1.71 -13.66
N PRO A 35 13.99 -1.72 -14.70
CA PRO A 35 14.38 -0.49 -15.36
C PRO A 35 13.30 -0.11 -16.39
N GLY A 36 13.00 1.19 -16.46
CA GLY A 36 12.25 1.86 -17.52
C GLY A 36 10.85 2.28 -17.07
N LEU A 37 10.47 3.55 -17.07
CA LEU A 37 10.61 4.46 -18.21
C LEU A 37 10.22 5.89 -17.84
N LEU A 38 11.20 6.80 -17.78
CA LEU A 38 10.96 8.23 -17.62
C LEU A 38 11.87 9.03 -18.55
N ASN A 39 11.30 10.13 -19.07
CA ASN A 39 11.88 11.26 -19.82
C ASN A 39 11.68 11.21 -21.35
N ARG A 40 11.22 12.27 -22.02
CA ARG A 40 11.57 13.71 -21.86
C ARG A 40 10.49 14.64 -22.46
N LEU A 41 10.46 15.90 -22.03
CA LEU A 41 10.44 17.06 -22.96
C LEU A 41 11.20 18.28 -22.33
N PRO A 42 11.60 19.30 -23.13
CA PRO A 42 12.84 20.06 -22.96
C PRO A 42 12.69 21.31 -22.08
N ILE A 43 13.78 21.72 -21.44
CA ILE A 43 13.93 23.08 -20.90
C ILE A 43 14.14 24.03 -22.08
N VAL A 44 13.07 24.72 -22.50
CA VAL A 44 13.14 26.05 -23.11
C VAL A 44 12.06 26.89 -22.45
N GLY A 45 12.49 27.97 -21.79
CA GLY A 45 11.57 28.89 -21.12
C GLY A 45 10.61 29.55 -22.11
N GLN A 46 9.32 29.38 -21.85
CA GLN A 46 8.27 30.37 -22.06
C GLN A 46 7.07 29.94 -21.23
N SER A 47 6.63 30.84 -20.35
CA SER A 47 5.38 30.81 -19.63
C SER A 47 4.22 30.54 -20.60
N ASN A 48 3.64 29.34 -20.54
CA ASN A 48 2.29 29.10 -20.99
C ASN A 48 1.52 28.61 -19.76
N GLU A 49 0.65 29.49 -19.27
CA GLU A 49 -0.39 29.21 -18.28
C GLU A 49 -1.24 28.05 -18.80
N ILE A 50 -0.99 26.85 -18.27
CA ILE A 50 -1.93 25.74 -18.28
C ILE A 50 -1.98 25.30 -16.82
N SER A 51 -3.13 25.61 -16.21
CA SER A 51 -3.48 25.68 -14.79
C SER A 51 -2.73 24.76 -13.82
N ASP A 52 -2.16 25.37 -12.77
CA ASP A 52 -1.76 24.72 -11.50
C ASP A 52 -2.97 24.22 -10.66
N ASP A 53 -4.21 24.28 -11.20
CA ASP A 53 -5.46 24.18 -10.42
C ASP A 53 -6.14 22.79 -10.33
N LEU A 54 -5.59 21.71 -10.92
CA LEU A 54 -6.31 20.43 -11.02
C LEU A 54 -6.72 19.79 -9.68
N PHE A 55 -6.05 20.15 -8.58
CA PHE A 55 -6.49 19.84 -7.21
C PHE A 55 -6.48 21.07 -6.27
N ALA A 56 -6.14 22.26 -6.77
CA ALA A 56 -6.11 23.47 -5.94
C ALA A 56 -7.53 24.03 -5.67
N ASP A 57 -8.51 23.71 -6.54
CA ASP A 57 -9.92 24.09 -6.39
C ASP A 57 -10.74 23.08 -5.56
N GLN A 58 -10.21 21.90 -5.23
CA GLN A 58 -10.81 21.03 -4.23
C GLN A 58 -10.31 21.48 -2.86
N ASP A 59 -11.14 22.24 -2.13
CA ASP A 59 -10.91 22.56 -0.72
C ASP A 59 -11.00 21.25 0.08
N LEU A 60 -9.90 20.48 0.12
CA LEU A 60 -9.78 19.27 0.94
C LEU A 60 -9.91 19.56 2.44
N ASP A 61 -9.98 20.86 2.77
CA ASP A 61 -10.06 21.46 4.06
C ASP A 61 -11.37 22.21 4.33
N ALA A 62 -12.40 22.02 3.50
CA ALA A 62 -13.73 22.62 3.65
C ALA A 62 -14.37 22.39 5.04
N ASN A 63 -13.82 21.44 5.83
CA ASN A 63 -14.26 21.07 7.17
C ASN A 63 -13.42 21.64 8.32
N ARG A 64 -12.47 22.55 8.05
CA ARG A 64 -11.58 23.14 9.07
C ARG A 64 -12.32 23.74 10.27
N GLU A 65 -13.52 24.26 10.08
CA GLU A 65 -14.27 24.96 11.14
C GLU A 65 -15.33 24.10 11.85
N SER A 66 -15.49 22.82 11.51
CA SER A 66 -16.50 21.98 12.16
C SER A 66 -16.09 21.59 13.59
N ALA A 67 -16.96 21.92 14.55
CA ALA A 67 -16.80 21.57 15.95
C ALA A 67 -17.09 20.07 16.16
N VAL A 68 -18.05 19.51 15.44
CA VAL A 68 -18.38 18.09 15.51
C VAL A 68 -17.28 17.23 14.93
N LEU A 69 -16.76 17.57 13.75
CA LEU A 69 -15.73 16.76 13.10
C LEU A 69 -14.42 16.73 13.89
N ALA A 70 -14.13 17.75 14.71
CA ALA A 70 -13.00 17.73 15.64
C ALA A 70 -13.10 16.65 16.73
N LEU A 71 -14.30 16.14 16.99
CA LEU A 71 -14.57 15.15 18.03
C LEU A 71 -14.60 13.71 17.48
N VAL A 72 -14.56 13.52 16.15
CA VAL A 72 -14.78 12.20 15.52
C VAL A 72 -13.70 11.19 15.90
N SER A 73 -12.45 11.61 16.04
CA SER A 73 -11.34 10.74 16.47
C SER A 73 -11.37 10.37 17.95
N LEU A 74 -12.21 11.01 18.77
CA LEU A 74 -12.31 10.68 20.19
C LEU A 74 -13.20 9.46 20.40
N PRO A 75 -12.92 8.62 21.42
CA PRO A 75 -13.84 7.57 21.86
C PRO A 75 -15.24 8.13 22.15
N ALA A 76 -16.29 7.34 21.89
CA ALA A 76 -17.68 7.76 22.04
C ALA A 76 -17.97 8.38 23.43
N GLU A 77 -17.43 7.78 24.49
CA GLU A 77 -17.58 8.26 25.86
C GLU A 77 -16.89 9.61 26.10
N ALA A 78 -15.79 9.88 25.41
CA ALA A 78 -15.03 11.11 25.55
C ALA A 78 -15.67 12.29 24.79
N ARG A 79 -16.38 12.03 23.67
CA ARG A 79 -17.05 13.07 22.88
C ARG A 79 -18.52 13.33 23.25
N GLN A 80 -19.14 12.43 24.01
CA GLN A 80 -20.58 12.48 24.28
C GLN A 80 -21.06 13.85 24.81
N ALA A 81 -20.42 14.38 25.85
CA ALA A 81 -20.87 15.62 26.50
C ALA A 81 -20.80 16.83 25.55
N ASP A 82 -19.76 16.91 24.72
CA ASP A 82 -19.59 17.98 23.74
C ASP A 82 -20.60 17.86 22.60
N LEU A 83 -20.84 16.63 22.10
CA LEU A 83 -21.89 16.39 21.11
C LEU A 83 -23.27 16.74 21.65
N GLU A 84 -23.59 16.40 22.91
CA GLU A 84 -24.88 16.75 23.53
C GLU A 84 -25.04 18.27 23.64
N ALA A 85 -23.97 19.00 23.94
CA ALA A 85 -24.00 20.45 24.00
C ALA A 85 -24.28 21.08 22.62
N ILE A 86 -23.69 20.54 21.55
CA ILE A 86 -23.94 20.97 20.16
C ILE A 86 -25.35 20.59 19.70
N ALA A 87 -25.79 19.36 19.96
CA ALA A 87 -27.08 18.82 19.55
C ALA A 87 -28.28 19.55 20.21
N ASN A 88 -28.09 20.08 21.42
CA ASN A 88 -29.12 20.83 22.17
C ASN A 88 -29.19 22.32 21.83
N GLN A 89 -28.40 22.81 20.87
CA GLN A 89 -28.50 24.20 20.42
C GLN A 89 -29.90 24.49 19.85
N PRO A 90 -30.46 25.69 20.09
CA PRO A 90 -31.84 26.00 19.72
C PRO A 90 -32.03 26.26 18.22
N GLU A 91 -30.97 26.66 17.53
CA GLU A 91 -30.99 26.96 16.09
C GLU A 91 -30.57 25.72 15.29
N ALA A 92 -31.38 25.36 14.29
CA ALA A 92 -31.03 24.31 13.34
C ALA A 92 -29.76 24.72 12.57
N SER A 93 -28.79 23.80 12.51
CA SER A 93 -27.52 23.99 11.82
C SER A 93 -26.97 22.63 11.40
N LEU A 94 -26.04 22.62 10.44
CA LEU A 94 -25.37 21.38 10.02
C LEU A 94 -24.65 20.71 11.19
N GLU A 95 -23.97 21.49 12.03
CA GLU A 95 -23.28 20.98 13.22
C GLU A 95 -24.25 20.36 14.23
N ARG A 96 -25.42 20.97 14.43
CA ARG A 96 -26.48 20.36 15.26
C ARG A 96 -26.94 19.02 14.68
N SER A 97 -27.17 18.95 13.37
CA SER A 97 -27.57 17.71 12.69
C SER A 97 -26.51 16.61 12.78
N ARG A 98 -25.24 16.94 12.51
CA ARG A 98 -24.09 16.03 12.65
C ARG A 98 -23.97 15.50 14.07
N ALA A 99 -24.07 16.37 15.08
CA ALA A 99 -23.97 15.98 16.48
C ALA A 99 -25.10 15.03 16.91
N ARG A 100 -26.34 15.33 16.48
CA ARG A 100 -27.50 14.44 16.72
C ARG A 100 -27.31 13.08 16.06
N TYR A 101 -26.83 13.05 14.82
CA TYR A 101 -26.57 11.81 14.10
C TYR A 101 -25.50 10.96 14.80
N LEU A 102 -24.35 11.54 15.15
CA LEU A 102 -23.27 10.82 15.85
C LEU A 102 -23.68 10.32 17.23
N LEU A 103 -24.45 11.11 17.99
CA LEU A 103 -24.97 10.64 19.27
C LEU A 103 -25.89 9.42 19.09
N ALA A 104 -26.74 9.44 18.05
CA ALA A 104 -27.62 8.31 17.79
C ALA A 104 -26.83 7.04 17.42
N THR A 105 -25.82 7.15 16.56
CA THR A 105 -24.99 6.00 16.15
C THR A 105 -24.15 5.48 17.33
N ASP A 106 -23.54 6.37 18.12
CA ASP A 106 -22.80 6.00 19.35
C ASP A 106 -23.70 5.25 20.34
N LEU A 107 -24.91 5.76 20.58
CA LEU A 107 -25.87 5.13 21.49
C LEU A 107 -26.38 3.78 20.96
N LEU A 108 -26.57 3.62 19.65
CA LEU A 108 -26.91 2.32 19.07
C LEU A 108 -25.79 1.30 19.27
N ASN A 109 -24.54 1.69 19.05
CA ASN A 109 -23.37 0.85 19.29
C ASN A 109 -23.23 0.47 20.78
N GLN A 110 -23.58 1.38 21.69
CA GLN A 110 -23.65 1.14 23.14
C GLN A 110 -24.91 0.38 23.59
N ARG A 111 -25.75 -0.08 22.65
CA ARG A 111 -27.01 -0.80 22.91
C ARG A 111 -28.04 0.01 23.71
N GLN A 112 -28.15 1.30 23.42
CA GLN A 112 -29.10 2.25 24.01
C GLN A 112 -30.08 2.82 22.94
N PRO A 113 -30.85 1.95 22.23
CA PRO A 113 -31.65 2.36 21.08
C PRO A 113 -32.78 3.35 21.40
N GLN A 114 -33.31 3.33 22.62
CA GLN A 114 -34.37 4.25 23.03
C GLN A 114 -33.90 5.71 23.09
N GLU A 115 -32.66 5.95 23.55
CA GLU A 115 -32.06 7.28 23.56
C GLU A 115 -31.59 7.69 22.16
N ALA A 116 -31.13 6.73 21.35
CA ALA A 116 -30.81 6.99 19.95
C ALA A 116 -32.02 7.52 19.17
N LEU A 117 -33.20 6.91 19.34
CA LEU A 117 -34.45 7.40 18.72
C LEU A 117 -34.79 8.85 19.10
N ARG A 118 -34.47 9.27 20.32
CA ARG A 118 -34.68 10.67 20.77
C ARG A 118 -33.84 11.64 19.94
N TRP A 119 -32.61 11.27 19.60
CA TRP A 119 -31.72 12.09 18.79
C TRP A 119 -32.06 12.05 17.30
N LEU A 120 -32.59 10.93 16.80
CA LEU A 120 -33.03 10.76 15.41
C LEU A 120 -34.35 11.46 15.08
N GLN A 121 -35.22 11.71 16.07
CA GLN A 121 -36.57 12.23 15.84
C GLN A 121 -36.61 13.52 14.99
N GLY A 122 -37.14 13.44 13.77
CA GLY A 122 -37.28 14.58 12.85
C GLY A 122 -35.96 15.05 12.22
N LEU A 123 -34.87 14.30 12.41
CA LEU A 123 -33.56 14.61 11.84
C LEU A 123 -33.55 14.40 10.32
N GLU A 124 -34.38 13.51 9.79
CA GLU A 124 -34.52 13.26 8.36
C GLU A 124 -34.99 14.50 7.59
N ALA A 125 -35.77 15.37 8.23
CA ALA A 125 -36.18 16.65 7.65
C ALA A 125 -35.11 17.75 7.83
N GLU A 126 -34.39 17.75 8.96
CA GLU A 126 -33.36 18.75 9.26
C GLU A 126 -32.04 18.50 8.50
N TYR A 127 -31.75 17.24 8.20
CA TYR A 127 -30.52 16.77 7.57
C TYR A 127 -30.83 16.10 6.22
N SER A 128 -31.56 16.83 5.38
CA SER A 128 -32.22 16.29 4.18
C SER A 128 -31.34 15.45 3.22
N PRO A 129 -30.09 15.85 2.86
CA PRO A 129 -29.22 15.00 2.04
C PRO A 129 -28.86 13.65 2.70
N PHE A 130 -28.95 13.59 4.03
CA PHE A 130 -28.64 12.42 4.85
C PHE A 130 -29.90 11.69 5.37
N ALA A 131 -31.09 12.12 4.95
CA ALA A 131 -32.36 11.52 5.35
C ALA A 131 -32.42 9.99 5.15
N PRO A 132 -31.88 9.41 4.05
CA PRO A 132 -31.83 7.95 3.89
C PRO A 132 -31.10 7.24 5.04
N TYR A 133 -29.95 7.78 5.46
CA TYR A 133 -29.17 7.22 6.57
C TYR A 133 -29.83 7.47 7.93
N VAL A 134 -30.55 8.58 8.12
CA VAL A 134 -31.35 8.79 9.35
C VAL A 134 -32.46 7.74 9.46
N LEU A 135 -33.17 7.45 8.36
CA LEU A 135 -34.19 6.40 8.33
C LEU A 135 -33.59 5.02 8.56
N TYR A 136 -32.43 4.74 7.97
CA TYR A 136 -31.67 3.50 8.21
C TYR A 136 -31.38 3.32 9.71
N GLN A 137 -30.78 4.32 10.37
CA GLN A 137 -30.48 4.27 11.80
C GLN A 137 -31.75 4.19 12.67
N THR A 138 -32.85 4.83 12.24
CA THR A 138 -34.15 4.77 12.93
C THR A 138 -34.74 3.37 12.88
N ALA A 139 -34.67 2.71 11.73
CA ALA A 139 -35.14 1.34 11.57
C ALA A 139 -34.32 0.35 12.41
N LEU A 140 -32.98 0.48 12.42
CA LEU A 140 -32.10 -0.30 13.30
C LEU A 140 -32.43 -0.11 14.78
N ALA A 141 -32.74 1.12 15.20
CA ALA A 141 -33.13 1.41 16.57
C ALA A 141 -34.46 0.73 16.96
N HIS A 142 -35.45 0.74 16.06
CA HIS A 142 -36.72 0.02 16.26
C HIS A 142 -36.51 -1.50 16.31
N GLU A 143 -35.66 -2.07 15.46
CA GLU A 143 -35.31 -3.49 15.52
C GLU A 143 -34.64 -3.88 16.84
N ALA A 144 -33.70 -3.06 17.32
CA ALA A 144 -33.02 -3.28 18.60
C ALA A 144 -33.98 -3.20 19.81
N LEU A 145 -35.14 -2.56 19.65
CA LEU A 145 -36.23 -2.50 20.64
C LEU A 145 -37.30 -3.60 20.44
N ASP A 146 -37.14 -4.50 19.46
CA ASP A 146 -38.16 -5.48 19.02
C ASP A 146 -39.50 -4.83 18.61
N GLN A 147 -39.45 -3.58 18.14
CA GLN A 147 -40.58 -2.80 17.63
C GLN A 147 -40.79 -3.09 16.14
N ARG A 148 -41.25 -4.32 15.84
CA ARG A 148 -41.27 -4.85 14.47
C ARG A 148 -42.16 -4.09 13.50
N ALA A 149 -43.29 -3.54 13.98
CA ALA A 149 -44.21 -2.82 13.11
C ALA A 149 -43.61 -1.49 12.67
N GLU A 150 -43.01 -0.77 13.62
CA GLU A 150 -42.33 0.50 13.44
C GLU A 150 -41.06 0.33 12.59
N ALA A 151 -40.27 -0.72 12.84
CA ALA A 151 -39.12 -1.07 12.00
C ALA A 151 -39.54 -1.33 10.55
N LEU A 152 -40.57 -2.17 10.33
CA LEU A 152 -41.07 -2.48 8.99
C LEU A 152 -41.61 -1.24 8.27
N GLU A 153 -42.34 -0.38 8.97
CA GLU A 153 -42.84 0.89 8.43
C GLU A 153 -41.67 1.79 7.99
N THR A 154 -40.65 1.93 8.85
CA THR A 154 -39.46 2.73 8.55
C THR A 154 -38.66 2.15 7.38
N TRP A 155 -38.50 0.83 7.31
CA TRP A 155 -37.87 0.17 6.16
C TRP A 155 -38.64 0.40 4.86
N GLN A 156 -39.97 0.25 4.90
CA GLN A 156 -40.81 0.51 3.73
C GLN A 156 -40.71 1.97 3.29
N GLN A 157 -40.68 2.91 4.24
CA GLN A 157 -40.47 4.31 3.94
C GLN A 157 -39.14 4.53 3.23
N LEU A 158 -38.02 4.03 3.77
CA LEU A 158 -36.71 4.14 3.15
C LEU A 158 -36.69 3.57 1.72
N ALA A 159 -37.23 2.37 1.52
CA ALA A 159 -37.25 1.68 0.23
C ALA A 159 -38.15 2.35 -0.83
N ASN A 160 -39.14 3.15 -0.41
CA ASN A 160 -40.14 3.77 -1.29
C ASN A 160 -39.83 5.24 -1.57
N ASP A 161 -39.36 5.99 -0.57
CA ASP A 161 -39.07 7.42 -0.68
C ASP A 161 -37.68 7.68 -1.29
N TYR A 162 -36.75 6.74 -1.13
CA TYR A 162 -35.36 6.85 -1.63
C TYR A 162 -34.92 5.63 -2.47
N PRO A 163 -35.66 5.24 -3.51
CA PRO A 163 -35.39 4.00 -4.26
C PRO A 163 -34.08 4.03 -5.07
N ASP A 164 -33.51 5.22 -5.28
CA ASP A 164 -32.27 5.45 -6.04
C ASP A 164 -31.06 5.70 -5.13
N ASP A 165 -31.23 5.74 -3.80
CA ASP A 165 -30.09 5.83 -2.87
C ASP A 165 -29.57 4.43 -2.49
N PRO A 166 -28.24 4.18 -2.53
CA PRO A 166 -27.66 2.88 -2.19
C PRO A 166 -28.10 2.31 -0.83
N VAL A 167 -28.29 3.14 0.20
CA VAL A 167 -28.67 2.64 1.55
C VAL A 167 -30.08 2.01 1.55
N SER A 168 -30.90 2.28 0.54
CA SER A 168 -32.21 1.63 0.38
C SER A 168 -32.08 0.11 0.21
N VAL A 169 -30.92 -0.40 -0.21
CA VAL A 169 -30.68 -1.85 -0.32
C VAL A 169 -30.73 -2.53 1.05
N GLU A 170 -30.32 -1.85 2.12
CA GLU A 170 -30.48 -2.38 3.50
C GLU A 170 -31.96 -2.62 3.82
N ALA A 171 -32.84 -1.69 3.43
CA ALA A 171 -34.28 -1.85 3.59
C ALA A 171 -34.84 -2.97 2.71
N LEU A 172 -34.44 -3.05 1.44
CA LEU A 172 -34.86 -4.13 0.53
C LEU A 172 -34.43 -5.50 1.05
N TYR A 173 -33.23 -5.59 1.63
CA TYR A 173 -32.72 -6.79 2.27
C TYR A 173 -33.57 -7.17 3.48
N ALA A 174 -33.74 -6.25 4.45
CA ALA A 174 -34.50 -6.49 5.68
C ALA A 174 -35.95 -6.91 5.40
N ILE A 175 -36.65 -6.23 4.48
CA ILE A 175 -38.01 -6.59 4.10
C ILE A 175 -38.03 -7.95 3.38
N GLY A 176 -37.12 -8.18 2.44
CA GLY A 176 -37.08 -9.43 1.67
C GLY A 176 -36.71 -10.67 2.50
N THR A 177 -35.97 -10.52 3.60
CA THR A 177 -35.69 -11.63 4.53
C THR A 177 -36.91 -12.06 5.34
N THR A 178 -37.87 -11.16 5.57
CA THR A 178 -39.06 -11.41 6.40
C THR A 178 -40.33 -11.61 5.58
N SER A 179 -40.32 -11.20 4.30
CA SER A 179 -41.41 -11.33 3.36
C SER A 179 -41.26 -12.56 2.47
N SER A 180 -42.39 -13.13 1.99
CA SER A 180 -42.38 -14.12 0.91
C SER A 180 -42.26 -13.48 -0.48
N ASP A 181 -42.26 -12.15 -0.56
CA ASP A 181 -42.20 -11.40 -1.80
C ASP A 181 -40.75 -11.22 -2.28
N THR A 182 -40.41 -11.87 -3.39
CA THR A 182 -39.05 -11.83 -3.96
C THR A 182 -38.73 -10.50 -4.62
N GLN A 183 -39.74 -9.64 -4.89
CA GLN A 183 -39.57 -8.40 -5.64
C GLN A 183 -38.60 -7.43 -4.96
N TYR A 184 -38.49 -7.43 -3.64
CA TYR A 184 -37.54 -6.56 -2.93
C TYR A 184 -36.09 -6.94 -3.24
N TRP A 185 -35.76 -8.23 -3.19
CA TRP A 185 -34.44 -8.73 -3.56
C TRP A 185 -34.17 -8.61 -5.07
N ASP A 186 -35.19 -8.77 -5.91
CA ASP A 186 -35.07 -8.52 -7.35
C ASP A 186 -34.74 -7.05 -7.66
N ARG A 187 -35.35 -6.10 -6.94
CA ARG A 187 -35.04 -4.66 -7.02
C ARG A 187 -33.60 -4.37 -6.59
N ALA A 188 -33.13 -4.98 -5.51
CA ALA A 188 -31.75 -4.81 -5.02
C ALA A 188 -30.73 -5.26 -6.08
N ILE A 189 -30.92 -6.47 -6.64
CA ILE A 189 -30.08 -7.02 -7.71
C ILE A 189 -30.10 -6.12 -8.95
N ALA A 190 -31.28 -5.65 -9.37
CA ALA A 190 -31.42 -4.86 -10.60
C ALA A 190 -30.81 -3.45 -10.49
N ASN A 191 -30.98 -2.79 -9.35
CA ASN A 191 -30.62 -1.38 -9.19
C ASN A 191 -29.21 -1.18 -8.63
N PHE A 192 -28.76 -2.08 -7.75
CA PHE A 192 -27.51 -1.94 -7.00
C PHE A 192 -26.72 -3.25 -6.95
N PRO A 193 -26.28 -3.78 -8.11
CA PRO A 193 -25.62 -5.09 -8.19
C PRO A 193 -24.31 -5.18 -7.40
N SER A 194 -23.64 -4.05 -7.12
CA SER A 194 -22.37 -4.00 -6.39
C SER A 194 -22.50 -3.77 -4.88
N HIS A 195 -23.70 -3.51 -4.38
CA HIS A 195 -23.93 -3.26 -2.95
C HIS A 195 -23.68 -4.55 -2.14
N PRO A 196 -22.99 -4.50 -0.96
CA PRO A 196 -22.72 -5.66 -0.11
C PRO A 196 -23.94 -6.57 0.12
N ARG A 197 -25.09 -6.00 0.52
CA ARG A 197 -26.35 -6.74 0.69
C ARG A 197 -26.87 -7.41 -0.57
N THR A 198 -26.60 -6.85 -1.75
CA THR A 198 -26.93 -7.52 -3.01
C THR A 198 -26.07 -8.76 -3.21
N LEU A 199 -24.80 -8.73 -2.77
CA LEU A 199 -23.93 -9.90 -2.77
C LEU A 199 -24.43 -10.97 -1.79
N ASP A 200 -24.88 -10.58 -0.59
CA ASP A 200 -25.52 -11.48 0.38
C ASP A 200 -26.76 -12.16 -0.24
N ILE A 201 -27.61 -11.39 -0.93
CA ILE A 201 -28.78 -11.90 -1.63
C ILE A 201 -28.38 -12.91 -2.71
N ALA A 202 -27.37 -12.59 -3.52
CA ALA A 202 -26.87 -13.47 -4.56
C ALA A 202 -26.36 -14.80 -3.99
N GLN A 203 -25.58 -14.76 -2.89
CA GLN A 203 -25.10 -15.96 -2.19
C GLN A 203 -26.25 -16.79 -1.61
N ALA A 204 -27.25 -16.16 -0.99
CA ALA A 204 -28.40 -16.85 -0.42
C ALA A 204 -29.24 -17.56 -1.51
N ARG A 205 -29.43 -16.91 -2.66
CA ARG A 205 -30.12 -17.49 -3.82
C ARG A 205 -29.33 -18.63 -4.45
N LEU A 206 -28.01 -18.50 -4.59
CA LEU A 206 -27.15 -19.57 -5.11
C LEU A 206 -27.09 -20.78 -4.17
N THR A 207 -27.15 -20.56 -2.85
CA THR A 207 -27.24 -21.66 -1.87
C THR A 207 -28.52 -22.46 -2.05
N SER A 208 -29.63 -21.78 -2.35
CA SER A 208 -30.95 -22.41 -2.54
C SER A 208 -31.12 -23.02 -3.94
N ASN A 209 -30.49 -22.42 -4.94
CA ASN A 209 -30.55 -22.83 -6.34
C ASN A 209 -29.20 -22.52 -7.03
N PRO A 210 -28.23 -23.45 -6.99
CA PRO A 210 -26.89 -23.28 -7.56
C PRO A 210 -26.89 -23.14 -9.09
N GLY A 211 -25.75 -22.71 -9.66
CA GLY A 211 -25.54 -22.64 -11.11
C GLY A 211 -26.28 -21.49 -11.84
N GLN A 212 -26.71 -20.46 -11.11
CA GLN A 212 -27.30 -19.26 -11.71
C GLN A 212 -26.19 -18.30 -12.18
N VAL A 213 -25.86 -18.35 -13.47
CA VAL A 213 -24.74 -17.59 -14.07
C VAL A 213 -24.82 -16.09 -13.78
N ASP A 214 -25.99 -15.46 -13.90
CA ASP A 214 -26.14 -14.02 -13.64
C ASP A 214 -25.73 -13.63 -12.20
N LEU A 215 -26.08 -14.46 -11.21
CA LEU A 215 -25.72 -14.23 -9.81
C LEU A 215 -24.24 -14.51 -9.56
N LEU A 216 -23.69 -15.55 -10.17
CA LEU A 216 -22.26 -15.83 -10.12
C LEU A 216 -21.45 -14.69 -10.74
N MET A 217 -21.92 -14.09 -11.84
CA MET A 217 -21.27 -12.95 -12.49
C MET A 217 -21.32 -11.68 -11.63
N ILE A 218 -22.40 -11.45 -10.88
CA ILE A 218 -22.45 -10.37 -9.86
C ILE A 218 -21.34 -10.58 -8.81
N LEU A 219 -21.23 -11.79 -8.27
CA LEU A 219 -20.20 -12.12 -7.28
C LEU A 219 -18.78 -12.02 -7.86
N ALA A 220 -18.57 -12.45 -9.10
CA ALA A 220 -17.28 -12.35 -9.78
C ALA A 220 -16.86 -10.90 -10.05
N ARG A 221 -17.82 -10.02 -10.36
CA ARG A 221 -17.56 -8.62 -10.68
C ARG A 221 -17.34 -7.75 -9.43
N TYR A 222 -18.15 -7.94 -8.40
CA TYR A 222 -18.21 -7.01 -7.26
C TYR A 222 -17.76 -7.64 -5.93
N GLY A 223 -17.86 -8.96 -5.81
CA GLY A 223 -17.57 -9.73 -4.60
C GLY A 223 -16.16 -10.29 -4.51
N LEU A 224 -15.17 -9.68 -5.15
CA LEU A 224 -13.79 -10.17 -5.09
C LEU A 224 -13.20 -10.12 -3.67
N HIS A 225 -13.67 -9.28 -2.76
CA HIS A 225 -13.25 -9.29 -1.36
C HIS A 225 -13.79 -10.50 -0.58
N LEU A 226 -14.81 -11.19 -1.09
CA LEU A 226 -15.44 -12.31 -0.40
C LEU A 226 -14.51 -13.52 -0.32
N PRO A 227 -14.51 -14.28 0.78
CA PRO A 227 -13.63 -15.45 0.96
C PRO A 227 -13.81 -16.54 -0.11
N ASN A 228 -15.03 -16.70 -0.63
CA ASN A 228 -15.36 -17.73 -1.62
C ASN A 228 -15.23 -17.25 -3.08
N SER A 229 -14.72 -16.05 -3.34
CA SER A 229 -14.65 -15.48 -4.69
C SER A 229 -13.89 -16.38 -5.67
N GLY A 230 -12.81 -17.05 -5.22
CA GLY A 230 -12.06 -17.99 -6.05
C GLY A 230 -12.89 -19.21 -6.49
N ALA A 231 -13.77 -19.71 -5.63
CA ALA A 231 -14.67 -20.81 -5.99
C ALA A 231 -15.71 -20.37 -7.04
N VAL A 232 -16.27 -19.16 -6.89
CA VAL A 232 -17.19 -18.57 -7.87
C VAL A 232 -16.52 -18.43 -9.24
N LEU A 233 -15.27 -17.92 -9.28
CA LEU A 233 -14.51 -17.78 -10.51
C LEU A 233 -14.22 -19.14 -11.17
N ASN A 234 -13.93 -20.17 -10.38
CA ASN A 234 -13.72 -21.54 -10.89
C ASN A 234 -15.02 -22.12 -11.46
N GLU A 235 -16.14 -22.02 -10.75
CA GLU A 235 -17.46 -22.50 -11.21
C GLU A 235 -17.82 -21.87 -12.57
N LEU A 236 -17.70 -20.55 -12.69
CA LEU A 236 -17.90 -19.85 -13.97
C LEU A 236 -16.96 -20.37 -15.06
N ALA A 237 -15.67 -20.45 -14.77
CA ALA A 237 -14.65 -20.77 -15.76
C ALA A 237 -14.63 -22.24 -16.21
N GLU A 238 -15.15 -23.16 -15.38
CA GLU A 238 -15.09 -24.60 -15.62
C GLU A 238 -16.45 -25.16 -16.04
N ASP A 239 -17.53 -24.78 -15.36
CA ASP A 239 -18.85 -25.41 -15.52
C ASP A 239 -19.76 -24.62 -16.47
N HIS A 240 -19.56 -23.30 -16.59
CA HIS A 240 -20.42 -22.41 -17.37
C HIS A 240 -19.78 -21.85 -18.65
N THR A 241 -18.67 -22.44 -19.11
CA THR A 241 -17.87 -21.94 -20.26
C THR A 241 -18.72 -21.62 -21.51
N ALA A 242 -19.77 -22.40 -21.80
CA ALA A 242 -20.60 -22.22 -23.00
C ALA A 242 -21.57 -21.03 -22.92
N GLU A 243 -21.82 -20.51 -21.71
CA GLU A 243 -22.75 -19.40 -21.43
C GLU A 243 -22.02 -18.05 -21.38
N LEU A 244 -20.69 -18.05 -21.22
CA LEU A 244 -19.87 -16.85 -21.02
C LEU A 244 -19.57 -16.12 -22.33
N THR A 245 -19.70 -14.79 -22.28
CA THR A 245 -19.28 -13.86 -23.33
C THR A 245 -17.80 -13.50 -23.19
N PRO A 246 -17.17 -12.89 -24.22
CA PRO A 246 -15.82 -12.36 -24.09
C PRO A 246 -15.64 -11.33 -22.95
N ASP A 247 -16.68 -10.54 -22.65
CA ASP A 247 -16.62 -9.53 -21.56
C ASP A 247 -16.74 -10.21 -20.17
N ASP A 248 -17.46 -11.33 -20.09
CA ASP A 248 -17.47 -12.16 -18.89
C ASP A 248 -16.09 -12.79 -18.65
N TRP A 249 -15.43 -13.24 -19.71
CA TRP A 249 -14.06 -13.76 -19.63
C TRP A 249 -13.04 -12.72 -19.19
N GLU A 250 -13.20 -11.45 -19.61
CA GLU A 250 -12.37 -10.35 -19.11
C GLU A 250 -12.60 -10.14 -17.60
N THR A 251 -13.86 -10.16 -17.16
CA THR A 251 -14.24 -10.00 -15.75
C THR A 251 -13.65 -11.13 -14.89
N ILE A 252 -13.74 -12.37 -15.37
CA ILE A 252 -13.17 -13.56 -14.71
C ILE A 252 -11.63 -13.46 -14.71
N GLY A 253 -11.04 -13.04 -15.82
CA GLY A 253 -9.60 -12.82 -15.94
C GLY A 253 -9.08 -11.79 -14.95
N PHE A 254 -9.79 -10.67 -14.80
CA PHE A 254 -9.53 -9.65 -13.79
C PHE A 254 -9.66 -10.24 -12.38
N GLY A 255 -10.74 -10.95 -12.08
CA GLY A 255 -10.94 -11.57 -10.77
C GLY A 255 -9.81 -12.55 -10.37
N TYR A 256 -9.36 -13.39 -11.29
CA TYR A 256 -8.19 -14.24 -11.04
C TYR A 256 -6.90 -13.44 -10.88
N TRP A 257 -6.74 -12.34 -11.61
CA TRP A 257 -5.57 -11.48 -11.51
C TRP A 257 -5.45 -10.84 -10.13
N GLU A 258 -6.54 -10.27 -9.62
CA GLU A 258 -6.62 -9.66 -8.29
C GLU A 258 -6.38 -10.69 -7.19
N LYS A 259 -6.80 -11.94 -7.40
CA LYS A 259 -6.53 -13.06 -6.50
C LYS A 259 -5.16 -13.71 -6.69
N GLN A 260 -4.32 -13.13 -7.54
CA GLN A 260 -2.97 -13.59 -7.87
C GLN A 260 -2.93 -15.02 -8.43
N ILE A 261 -4.03 -15.51 -9.01
CA ILE A 261 -4.12 -16.82 -9.65
C ILE A 261 -3.79 -16.68 -11.14
N TYR A 262 -2.57 -16.22 -11.40
CA TYR A 262 -2.15 -15.70 -12.71
C TYR A 262 -2.29 -16.72 -13.86
N GLY A 263 -2.03 -18.00 -13.61
CA GLY A 263 -2.17 -19.05 -14.63
C GLY A 263 -3.61 -19.26 -15.10
N GLN A 264 -4.60 -19.07 -14.21
CA GLN A 264 -6.02 -19.06 -14.57
C GLN A 264 -6.41 -17.74 -15.22
N ALA A 265 -5.94 -16.61 -14.68
CA ALA A 265 -6.15 -15.29 -15.28
C ALA A 265 -5.73 -15.25 -16.75
N GLY A 266 -4.54 -15.78 -17.07
CA GLY A 266 -4.03 -15.81 -18.44
C GLY A 266 -4.92 -16.60 -19.40
N ARG A 267 -5.52 -17.71 -18.94
CA ARG A 267 -6.47 -18.50 -19.75
C ARG A 267 -7.79 -17.77 -19.98
N ALA A 268 -8.29 -17.08 -18.95
CA ALA A 268 -9.51 -16.30 -19.05
C ALA A 268 -9.32 -15.11 -20.00
N TYR A 269 -8.25 -14.33 -19.85
CA TYR A 269 -7.92 -13.24 -20.77
C TYR A 269 -7.70 -13.70 -22.22
N ALA A 270 -7.17 -14.91 -22.44
CA ALA A 270 -7.04 -15.46 -23.80
C ALA A 270 -8.39 -15.72 -24.50
N ARG A 271 -9.49 -15.83 -23.74
CA ARG A 271 -10.87 -15.99 -24.22
C ARG A 271 -11.64 -14.66 -24.29
N ALA A 272 -11.11 -13.60 -23.69
CA ALA A 272 -11.71 -12.28 -23.68
C ALA A 272 -11.60 -11.58 -25.06
N THR A 273 -12.27 -10.43 -25.18
CA THR A 273 -12.12 -9.55 -26.34
C THR A 273 -10.63 -9.20 -26.51
N ALA A 274 -10.12 -9.37 -27.72
CA ALA A 274 -8.71 -9.09 -28.01
C ALA A 274 -8.47 -7.59 -27.95
N THR A 275 -7.86 -7.15 -26.86
CA THR A 275 -7.31 -5.80 -26.65
C THR A 275 -5.81 -5.93 -26.37
N PRO A 276 -5.02 -4.85 -26.51
CA PRO A 276 -3.59 -4.87 -26.17
C PRO A 276 -3.37 -5.40 -24.74
N ARG A 277 -4.10 -4.81 -23.77
CA ARG A 277 -4.12 -5.24 -22.37
C ARG A 277 -4.48 -6.71 -22.19
N ASN A 278 -5.57 -7.20 -22.78
CA ASN A 278 -6.01 -8.58 -22.57
C ASN A 278 -5.03 -9.60 -23.15
N LEU A 279 -4.45 -9.33 -24.33
CA LEU A 279 -3.44 -10.23 -24.90
C LEU A 279 -2.14 -10.18 -24.09
N TYR A 280 -1.74 -9.01 -23.58
CA TYR A 280 -0.61 -8.89 -22.66
C TYR A 280 -0.85 -9.65 -21.36
N ARG A 281 -2.01 -9.48 -20.71
CA ARG A 281 -2.41 -10.20 -19.49
C ARG A 281 -2.54 -11.70 -19.74
N ALA A 282 -3.01 -12.12 -20.91
CA ALA A 282 -3.02 -13.52 -21.33
C ALA A 282 -1.59 -14.10 -21.35
N GLY A 283 -0.66 -13.40 -22.00
CA GLY A 283 0.75 -13.81 -22.05
C GLY A 283 1.43 -13.81 -20.70
N ARG A 284 1.25 -12.74 -19.92
CA ARG A 284 1.88 -12.59 -18.60
C ARG A 284 1.31 -13.57 -17.58
N GLY A 285 -0.01 -13.77 -17.59
CA GLY A 285 -0.67 -14.75 -16.73
C GLY A 285 -0.20 -16.17 -17.05
N ALA A 286 -0.08 -16.52 -18.33
CA ALA A 286 0.48 -17.80 -18.74
C ALA A 286 1.95 -17.98 -18.32
N GLN A 287 2.77 -16.93 -18.43
CA GLN A 287 4.17 -16.96 -18.00
C GLN A 287 4.30 -17.20 -16.49
N LEU A 288 3.54 -16.45 -15.68
CA LEU A 288 3.54 -16.59 -14.22
C LEU A 288 2.94 -17.93 -13.74
N GLY A 289 2.10 -18.55 -14.58
CA GLY A 289 1.56 -19.89 -14.35
C GLY A 289 2.42 -21.03 -14.92
N ASP A 290 3.69 -20.79 -15.27
CA ASP A 290 4.63 -21.76 -15.84
C ASP A 290 4.16 -22.41 -17.16
N ARG A 291 3.37 -21.69 -17.97
CA ARG A 291 2.87 -22.14 -19.29
C ARG A 291 3.58 -21.39 -20.41
N THR A 292 4.88 -21.65 -20.55
CA THR A 292 5.77 -20.94 -21.49
C THR A 292 5.25 -20.87 -22.93
N GLN A 293 4.70 -21.98 -23.46
CA GLN A 293 4.21 -22.01 -24.85
C GLN A 293 2.97 -21.13 -25.06
N ASP A 294 2.05 -21.14 -24.09
CA ASP A 294 0.87 -20.28 -24.12
C ASP A 294 1.27 -18.79 -24.02
N ALA A 295 2.24 -18.48 -23.17
CA ALA A 295 2.79 -17.13 -23.04
C ALA A 295 3.40 -16.63 -24.34
N ILE A 296 4.24 -17.45 -24.98
CA ILE A 296 4.86 -17.16 -26.28
C ILE A 296 3.78 -16.88 -27.34
N GLN A 297 2.75 -17.73 -27.43
CA GLN A 297 1.67 -17.57 -28.40
C GLN A 297 0.87 -16.28 -28.16
N ALA A 298 0.57 -15.96 -26.91
CA ALA A 298 -0.17 -14.74 -26.57
C ALA A 298 0.63 -13.47 -26.88
N TYR A 299 1.93 -13.42 -26.55
CA TYR A 299 2.78 -12.28 -26.88
C TYR A 299 3.02 -12.12 -28.38
N GLN A 300 3.13 -13.23 -29.12
CA GLN A 300 3.19 -13.19 -30.59
C GLN A 300 1.89 -12.64 -31.17
N ARG A 301 0.73 -13.12 -30.68
CA ARG A 301 -0.57 -12.62 -31.12
C ARG A 301 -0.76 -11.13 -30.79
N LEU A 302 -0.27 -10.67 -29.63
CA LEU A 302 -0.25 -9.26 -29.26
C LEU A 302 0.52 -8.44 -30.30
N TYR A 303 1.76 -8.84 -30.59
CA TYR A 303 2.58 -8.17 -31.61
C TYR A 303 1.94 -8.20 -33.01
N ASP A 304 1.40 -9.34 -33.43
CA ASP A 304 0.79 -9.48 -34.76
C ASP A 304 -0.48 -8.64 -34.92
N THR A 305 -1.23 -8.43 -33.83
CA THR A 305 -2.54 -7.72 -33.86
C THR A 305 -2.39 -6.23 -33.56
N PHE A 306 -1.49 -5.87 -32.65
CA PHE A 306 -1.31 -4.53 -32.10
C PHE A 306 0.17 -4.11 -32.09
N PRO A 307 0.85 -4.08 -33.26
CA PRO A 307 2.30 -3.97 -33.34
C PRO A 307 2.89 -2.68 -32.75
N ASP A 308 2.08 -1.63 -32.63
CA ASP A 308 2.51 -0.28 -32.24
C ASP A 308 2.02 0.13 -30.83
N GLU A 309 1.33 -0.75 -30.10
CA GLU A 309 0.76 -0.45 -28.78
C GLU A 309 1.79 -0.58 -27.64
N PRO A 310 1.72 0.21 -26.55
CA PRO A 310 2.68 0.14 -25.45
C PRO A 310 2.83 -1.26 -24.82
N ASP A 311 1.72 -1.98 -24.65
CA ASP A 311 1.71 -3.37 -24.15
C ASP A 311 2.57 -4.32 -25.00
N THR A 312 2.65 -4.06 -26.32
CA THR A 312 3.41 -4.88 -27.26
C THR A 312 4.92 -4.77 -27.02
N ALA A 313 5.41 -3.60 -26.64
CA ALA A 313 6.81 -3.42 -26.28
C ALA A 313 7.19 -4.34 -25.10
N GLN A 314 6.36 -4.36 -24.06
CA GLN A 314 6.54 -5.24 -22.91
C GLN A 314 6.39 -6.72 -23.29
N GLY A 315 5.39 -7.06 -24.09
CA GLY A 315 5.20 -8.41 -24.61
C GLY A 315 6.42 -8.94 -25.36
N LEU A 316 7.06 -8.12 -26.19
CA LEU A 316 8.28 -8.48 -26.92
C LEU A 316 9.51 -8.65 -26.02
N ILE A 317 9.67 -7.83 -24.97
CA ILE A 317 10.73 -8.02 -23.97
C ILE A 317 10.54 -9.35 -23.22
N HIS A 318 9.32 -9.65 -22.76
CA HIS A 318 9.01 -10.93 -22.12
C HIS A 318 9.22 -12.10 -23.09
N LEU A 319 8.79 -11.96 -24.34
CA LEU A 319 9.00 -12.96 -25.39
C LEU A 319 10.49 -13.24 -25.64
N ALA A 320 11.34 -12.21 -25.60
CA ALA A 320 12.79 -12.36 -25.68
C ALA A 320 13.34 -13.16 -24.49
N SER A 321 12.82 -12.94 -23.28
CA SER A 321 13.24 -13.66 -22.08
C SER A 321 12.84 -15.15 -22.06
N LEU A 322 11.71 -15.48 -22.70
CA LEU A 322 11.15 -16.84 -22.76
C LEU A 322 11.73 -17.69 -23.90
N THR A 323 12.35 -17.04 -24.88
CA THR A 323 12.87 -17.71 -26.06
C THR A 323 14.28 -18.24 -25.79
N SER A 324 14.49 -19.56 -25.97
CA SER A 324 15.79 -20.21 -25.73
C SER A 324 16.88 -19.81 -26.74
N SER A 325 16.51 -19.25 -27.88
CA SER A 325 17.45 -18.79 -28.90
C SER A 325 17.83 -17.34 -28.64
N SER A 326 19.03 -17.09 -28.13
CA SER A 326 19.53 -15.73 -27.89
C SER A 326 19.50 -14.86 -29.16
N ARG A 327 19.67 -15.45 -30.36
CA ARG A 327 19.56 -14.71 -31.63
C ARG A 327 18.13 -14.24 -31.91
N GLN A 328 17.14 -15.09 -31.62
CA GLN A 328 15.74 -14.73 -31.80
C GLN A 328 15.30 -13.72 -30.73
N ALA A 329 15.75 -13.89 -29.50
CA ALA A 329 15.54 -12.91 -28.43
C ALA A 329 16.08 -11.53 -28.83
N ILE A 330 17.31 -11.46 -29.35
CA ILE A 330 17.89 -10.20 -29.86
C ILE A 330 17.02 -9.59 -30.97
N ALA A 331 16.46 -10.39 -31.88
CA ALA A 331 15.59 -9.85 -32.93
C ALA A 331 14.31 -9.19 -32.37
N TYR A 332 13.68 -9.77 -31.34
CA TYR A 332 12.55 -9.12 -30.65
C TYR A 332 12.97 -7.83 -29.95
N LEU A 333 14.12 -7.82 -29.29
CA LEU A 333 14.65 -6.63 -28.61
C LEU A 333 15.05 -5.52 -29.59
N ASP A 334 15.55 -5.88 -30.78
CA ASP A 334 15.85 -4.92 -31.83
C ASP A 334 14.56 -4.26 -32.36
N ILE A 335 13.44 -5.00 -32.47
CA ILE A 335 12.12 -4.42 -32.79
C ILE A 335 11.70 -3.43 -31.70
N VAL A 336 11.82 -3.80 -30.41
CA VAL A 336 11.44 -2.91 -29.31
C VAL A 336 12.22 -1.61 -29.36
N ARG A 337 13.54 -1.71 -29.53
CA ARG A 337 14.45 -0.57 -29.62
C ARG A 337 14.14 0.36 -30.79
N GLU A 338 13.70 -0.18 -31.92
CA GLU A 338 13.46 0.57 -33.16
C GLU A 338 12.06 1.21 -33.21
N THR A 339 11.06 0.54 -32.62
CA THR A 339 9.65 0.97 -32.68
C THR A 339 9.21 1.75 -31.44
N PHE A 340 9.77 1.45 -30.26
CA PHE A 340 9.34 2.02 -28.98
C PHE A 340 10.50 2.76 -28.30
N PRO A 341 10.70 4.06 -28.63
CA PRO A 341 11.82 4.86 -28.10
C PRO A 341 11.89 4.86 -26.58
N ASP A 342 10.72 4.84 -25.96
CA ASP A 342 10.50 4.81 -24.54
C ASP A 342 11.13 3.54 -23.93
N ARG A 343 10.87 2.36 -24.51
CA ARG A 343 11.35 1.05 -23.98
C ARG A 343 12.71 0.62 -24.55
N ALA A 344 13.32 1.46 -25.39
CA ALA A 344 14.56 1.12 -26.09
C ALA A 344 15.75 0.89 -25.15
N ALA A 345 15.80 1.60 -24.03
CA ALA A 345 16.85 1.43 -23.03
C ALA A 345 16.79 0.04 -22.36
N ASP A 346 15.58 -0.40 -21.99
CA ASP A 346 15.33 -1.70 -21.36
C ASP A 346 15.68 -2.83 -22.33
N ALA A 347 15.27 -2.68 -23.60
CA ALA A 347 15.60 -3.63 -24.66
C ALA A 347 17.11 -3.75 -24.90
N LEU A 348 17.86 -2.63 -24.84
CA LEU A 348 19.31 -2.63 -24.96
C LEU A 348 20.01 -3.31 -23.78
N VAL A 349 19.51 -3.15 -22.55
CA VAL A 349 20.03 -3.85 -21.37
C VAL A 349 19.83 -5.35 -21.51
N GLU A 350 18.61 -5.79 -21.83
CA GLU A 350 18.35 -7.22 -21.99
C GLU A 350 19.13 -7.80 -23.18
N ARG A 351 19.30 -7.03 -24.25
CA ARG A 351 20.15 -7.41 -25.39
C ARG A 351 21.60 -7.59 -24.97
N ALA A 352 22.13 -6.73 -24.09
CA ALA A 352 23.47 -6.89 -23.54
C ALA A 352 23.61 -8.19 -22.75
N ASN A 353 22.61 -8.54 -21.94
CA ASN A 353 22.60 -9.81 -21.19
C ASN A 353 22.63 -11.02 -22.14
N ARG A 354 21.81 -11.03 -23.19
CA ARG A 354 21.82 -12.09 -24.22
C ARG A 354 23.12 -12.18 -24.99
N LEU A 355 23.79 -11.05 -25.23
CA LEU A 355 25.10 -11.03 -25.86
C LEU A 355 26.20 -11.60 -24.95
N ASP A 356 26.12 -11.37 -23.64
CA ASP A 356 27.04 -12.00 -22.68
C ASP A 356 26.85 -13.52 -22.61
N GLU A 357 25.61 -14.02 -22.67
CA GLU A 357 25.31 -15.46 -22.79
C GLU A 357 25.95 -16.07 -24.05
N LEU A 358 25.98 -15.30 -25.15
CA LEU A 358 26.65 -15.66 -26.40
C LEU A 358 28.18 -15.43 -26.36
N GLN A 359 28.75 -15.14 -25.19
CA GLN A 359 30.18 -14.83 -25.00
C GLN A 359 30.68 -13.68 -25.88
N SER A 360 29.79 -12.75 -26.24
CA SER A 360 30.06 -11.61 -27.11
C SER A 360 30.26 -10.34 -26.28
N ALA A 361 31.24 -10.36 -25.37
CA ALA A 361 31.45 -9.33 -24.35
C ALA A 361 31.63 -7.91 -24.93
N GLU A 362 32.31 -7.76 -26.08
CA GLU A 362 32.48 -6.45 -26.71
C GLU A 362 31.14 -5.86 -27.17
N SER A 363 30.29 -6.67 -27.82
CA SER A 363 28.97 -6.24 -28.27
C SER A 363 28.03 -5.98 -27.09
N ALA A 364 28.12 -6.77 -26.02
CA ALA A 364 27.36 -6.52 -24.80
C ALA A 364 27.77 -5.19 -24.15
N GLN A 365 29.07 -4.91 -24.07
CA GLN A 365 29.58 -3.64 -23.55
C GLN A 365 29.17 -2.47 -24.45
N GLN A 366 29.20 -2.63 -25.77
CA GLN A 366 28.69 -1.62 -26.70
C GLN A 366 27.21 -1.32 -26.47
N ALA A 367 26.38 -2.35 -26.24
CA ALA A 367 24.95 -2.16 -25.93
C ALA A 367 24.74 -1.38 -24.62
N ARG A 368 25.47 -1.71 -23.55
CA ARG A 368 25.46 -0.93 -22.29
C ARG A 368 25.93 0.51 -22.51
N GLN A 369 26.95 0.72 -23.32
CA GLN A 369 27.42 2.06 -23.67
C GLN A 369 26.37 2.86 -24.44
N SER A 370 25.61 2.22 -25.33
CA SER A 370 24.47 2.84 -26.01
C SER A 370 23.39 3.28 -25.03
N VAL A 371 23.08 2.48 -24.00
CA VAL A 371 22.16 2.90 -22.92
C VAL A 371 22.67 4.17 -22.25
N LEU A 372 23.94 4.17 -21.81
CA LEU A 372 24.54 5.31 -21.10
C LEU A 372 24.65 6.58 -21.96
N THR A 373 24.79 6.47 -23.29
CA THR A 373 25.06 7.62 -24.18
C THR A 373 23.86 8.09 -24.98
N GLN A 374 23.00 7.18 -25.44
CA GLN A 374 21.84 7.49 -26.29
C GLN A 374 20.56 7.59 -25.47
N HIS A 375 20.45 6.80 -24.39
CA HIS A 375 19.31 6.78 -23.47
C HIS A 375 19.72 7.23 -22.07
N SER A 376 20.59 8.24 -22.01
CA SER A 376 21.34 8.59 -20.80
C SER A 376 20.45 8.96 -19.61
N SER A 377 19.25 9.50 -19.85
CA SER A 377 18.28 9.90 -18.83
C SER A 377 17.30 8.78 -18.41
N SER A 378 17.43 7.56 -18.95
CA SER A 378 16.57 6.43 -18.62
C SER A 378 16.93 5.79 -17.27
N GLU A 379 15.97 5.11 -16.65
CA GLU A 379 16.22 4.35 -15.42
C GLU A 379 17.26 3.23 -15.65
N ALA A 380 17.19 2.54 -16.79
CA ALA A 380 18.21 1.58 -17.19
C ALA A 380 19.64 2.15 -17.15
N ALA A 381 19.81 3.40 -17.60
CA ALA A 381 21.10 4.08 -17.53
C ALA A 381 21.48 4.41 -16.07
N ALA A 382 20.53 4.83 -15.24
CA ALA A 382 20.74 5.06 -13.81
C ALA A 382 21.18 3.78 -13.08
N THR A 383 20.50 2.65 -13.29
CA THR A 383 20.90 1.34 -12.73
C THR A 383 22.31 0.94 -13.17
N LEU A 384 22.68 1.17 -14.44
CA LEU A 384 24.03 0.88 -14.93
C LEU A 384 25.09 1.78 -14.26
N ARG A 385 24.80 3.07 -14.06
CA ARG A 385 25.68 3.99 -13.33
C ARG A 385 25.83 3.56 -11.88
N TRP A 386 24.72 3.21 -11.21
CA TRP A 386 24.73 2.75 -9.83
C TRP A 386 25.56 1.47 -9.65
N GLN A 387 25.45 0.51 -10.57
CA GLN A 387 26.32 -0.67 -10.57
C GLN A 387 27.81 -0.32 -10.67
N GLN A 388 28.18 0.75 -11.38
CA GLN A 388 29.57 1.22 -11.38
C GLN A 388 29.96 1.84 -10.05
N VAL A 389 29.09 2.62 -9.41
CA VAL A 389 29.32 3.15 -8.04
C VAL A 389 29.59 2.00 -7.09
N GLN A 390 28.73 0.99 -7.03
CA GLN A 390 28.90 -0.16 -6.14
C GLN A 390 30.20 -0.91 -6.40
N ARG A 391 30.50 -1.21 -7.67
CA ARG A 391 31.74 -1.92 -8.06
C ARG A 391 32.99 -1.16 -7.65
N THR A 392 33.01 0.16 -7.83
CA THR A 392 34.16 1.00 -7.52
C THR A 392 34.33 1.23 -6.02
N LEU A 393 33.24 1.37 -5.26
CA LEU A 393 33.27 1.34 -3.79
C LEU A 393 33.86 0.03 -3.25
N GLN A 394 33.43 -1.11 -3.79
CA GLN A 394 33.97 -2.44 -3.42
C GLN A 394 35.46 -2.58 -3.76
N ALA A 395 35.90 -1.99 -4.87
CA ALA A 395 37.31 -1.93 -5.27
C ALA A 395 38.13 -0.89 -4.48
N ASN A 396 37.50 -0.17 -3.54
CA ASN A 396 38.06 0.96 -2.81
C ASN A 396 38.55 2.13 -3.70
N ASP A 397 38.00 2.25 -4.91
CA ASP A 397 38.22 3.37 -5.83
C ASP A 397 37.17 4.46 -5.58
N ARG A 398 37.44 5.27 -4.56
CA ARG A 398 36.55 6.32 -4.05
C ARG A 398 36.33 7.46 -5.05
N GLU A 399 37.35 7.80 -5.83
CA GLU A 399 37.28 8.90 -6.81
C GLU A 399 36.36 8.54 -7.97
N THR A 400 36.53 7.34 -8.56
CA THR A 400 35.68 6.85 -9.64
C THR A 400 34.26 6.61 -9.16
N ALA A 401 34.07 6.09 -7.94
CA ALA A 401 32.75 5.94 -7.32
C ALA A 401 32.02 7.28 -7.23
N GLN A 402 32.70 8.32 -6.72
CA GLN A 402 32.10 9.64 -6.61
C GLN A 402 31.75 10.24 -7.98
N ALA A 403 32.59 10.01 -8.99
CA ALA A 403 32.34 10.49 -10.35
C ALA A 403 31.06 9.87 -10.96
N TRP A 404 30.89 8.55 -10.83
CA TRP A 404 29.66 7.88 -11.29
C TRP A 404 28.42 8.32 -10.53
N ALA A 405 28.53 8.51 -9.20
CA ALA A 405 27.41 8.97 -8.38
C ALA A 405 26.98 10.39 -8.77
N LYS A 406 27.94 11.30 -9.02
CA LYS A 406 27.66 12.66 -9.55
C LYS A 406 26.96 12.59 -10.89
N GLN A 407 27.47 11.77 -11.81
CA GLN A 407 26.87 11.62 -13.13
C GLN A 407 25.44 11.07 -13.06
N LEU A 408 25.17 10.11 -12.17
CA LEU A 408 23.81 9.61 -11.94
C LEU A 408 22.89 10.72 -11.47
N LEU A 409 23.30 11.49 -10.46
CA LEU A 409 22.48 12.57 -9.92
C LEU A 409 22.21 13.68 -10.95
N GLU A 410 23.19 13.99 -11.81
CA GLU A 410 23.07 15.00 -12.87
C GLU A 410 22.17 14.55 -14.02
N GLU A 411 22.31 13.30 -14.47
CA GLU A 411 21.61 12.80 -15.67
C GLU A 411 20.29 12.07 -15.36
N ASN A 412 20.11 11.58 -14.13
CA ASN A 412 18.96 10.79 -13.69
C ASN A 412 18.42 11.27 -12.33
N PRO A 413 18.07 12.56 -12.16
CA PRO A 413 17.62 13.08 -10.86
C PRO A 413 16.30 12.47 -10.37
N ASN A 414 15.52 11.79 -11.20
CA ASN A 414 14.26 11.15 -10.81
C ASN A 414 14.38 9.63 -10.60
N SER A 415 15.59 9.07 -10.68
CA SER A 415 15.82 7.63 -10.50
C SER A 415 15.68 7.21 -9.04
N GLU A 416 15.29 5.95 -8.82
CA GLU A 416 15.31 5.31 -7.49
C GLU A 416 16.72 5.34 -6.84
N HIS A 417 17.77 5.37 -7.65
CA HIS A 417 19.16 5.43 -7.20
C HIS A 417 19.71 6.85 -6.98
N ALA A 418 18.94 7.89 -7.33
CA ALA A 418 19.35 9.27 -7.16
C ALA A 418 19.59 9.67 -5.68
N PRO A 419 18.69 9.37 -4.72
CA PRO A 419 18.94 9.68 -3.31
C PRO A 419 20.16 8.95 -2.74
N GLU A 420 20.33 7.67 -3.09
CA GLU A 420 21.47 6.85 -2.69
C GLU A 420 22.80 7.41 -3.24
N SER A 421 22.80 7.80 -4.52
CA SER A 421 23.97 8.41 -5.15
C SER A 421 24.34 9.74 -4.50
N ALA A 422 23.37 10.61 -4.24
CA ALA A 422 23.60 11.86 -3.53
C ALA A 422 24.19 11.63 -2.13
N PHE A 423 23.73 10.61 -1.41
CA PHE A 423 24.27 10.26 -0.10
C PHE A 423 25.75 9.85 -0.18
N TRP A 424 26.10 8.98 -1.13
CA TRP A 424 27.49 8.57 -1.34
C TRP A 424 28.39 9.72 -1.81
N ILE A 425 27.89 10.67 -2.61
CA ILE A 425 28.62 11.91 -2.91
C ILE A 425 28.99 12.65 -1.61
N GLY A 426 28.01 12.79 -0.70
CA GLY A 426 28.20 13.44 0.60
C GLY A 426 29.21 12.71 1.47
N ARG A 427 29.05 11.40 1.63
CA ARG A 427 29.95 10.53 2.42
C ARG A 427 31.39 10.59 1.91
N LEU A 428 31.61 10.42 0.61
CA LEU A 428 32.95 10.45 0.00
C LEU A 428 33.58 11.86 0.09
N SER A 429 32.77 12.92 0.04
CA SER A 429 33.24 14.29 0.27
C SER A 429 33.66 14.50 1.73
N GLN A 430 32.93 13.92 2.68
CA GLN A 430 33.28 13.98 4.10
C GLN A 430 34.56 13.19 4.39
N GLU A 431 34.72 11.98 3.83
CA GLU A 431 35.93 11.16 3.94
C GLU A 431 37.18 11.89 3.42
N SER A 432 37.04 12.67 2.35
CA SER A 432 38.13 13.47 1.77
C SER A 432 38.37 14.81 2.46
N GLY A 433 37.61 15.13 3.52
CA GLY A 433 37.74 16.38 4.29
C GLY A 433 37.07 17.60 3.65
N ASN A 434 36.29 17.41 2.58
CA ASN A 434 35.53 18.48 1.94
C ASN A 434 34.14 18.63 2.57
N SER A 435 34.09 19.22 3.77
CA SER A 435 32.85 19.40 4.53
C SER A 435 31.80 20.23 3.80
N GLN A 436 32.20 21.22 2.98
CA GLN A 436 31.26 22.04 2.22
C GLN A 436 30.54 21.22 1.13
N ALA A 437 31.27 20.40 0.37
CA ALA A 437 30.66 19.52 -0.62
C ALA A 437 29.80 18.43 0.03
N ALA A 438 30.24 17.90 1.19
CA ALA A 438 29.45 16.94 1.95
C ALA A 438 28.10 17.53 2.38
N GLN A 439 28.13 18.71 3.01
CA GLN A 439 26.92 19.43 3.42
C GLN A 439 25.99 19.69 2.23
N ALA A 440 26.51 20.21 1.12
CA ALA A 440 25.71 20.50 -0.06
C ALA A 440 25.00 19.24 -0.60
N ALA A 441 25.69 18.10 -0.65
CA ALA A 441 25.11 16.84 -1.11
C ALA A 441 23.99 16.36 -0.17
N TYR A 442 24.18 16.46 1.15
CA TYR A 442 23.14 16.10 2.12
C TYR A 442 21.92 17.02 2.04
N GLU A 443 22.12 18.33 1.87
CA GLU A 443 21.02 19.29 1.69
C GLU A 443 20.27 19.07 0.37
N THR A 444 20.93 18.61 -0.69
CA THR A 444 20.28 18.19 -1.94
C THR A 444 19.30 17.04 -1.70
N ILE A 445 19.65 16.07 -0.86
CA ILE A 445 18.76 14.94 -0.55
C ILE A 445 17.52 15.42 0.18
N LEU A 446 17.69 16.25 1.22
CA LEU A 446 16.57 16.80 1.98
C LEU A 446 15.63 17.65 1.11
N ARG A 447 16.16 18.32 0.09
CA ARG A 447 15.38 19.16 -0.82
C ARG A 447 14.58 18.33 -1.84
N ASN A 448 15.23 17.36 -2.47
CA ASN A 448 14.70 16.69 -3.66
C ASN A 448 14.12 15.29 -3.39
N TYR A 449 14.56 14.63 -2.30
CA TYR A 449 14.14 13.27 -1.95
C TYR A 449 13.73 13.19 -0.46
N PRO A 450 12.86 14.12 0.01
CA PRO A 450 12.57 14.31 1.43
C PRO A 450 11.95 13.09 2.11
N ASP A 451 11.41 12.13 1.36
CA ASP A 451 10.76 10.91 1.83
C ASP A 451 11.67 9.66 1.77
N SER A 452 12.89 9.80 1.25
CA SER A 452 13.82 8.66 1.10
C SER A 452 14.49 8.27 2.44
N TYR A 453 14.86 6.99 2.57
CA TYR A 453 15.75 6.53 3.64
C TYR A 453 17.04 7.38 3.72
N TYR A 454 17.57 7.80 2.58
CA TYR A 454 18.78 8.62 2.51
C TYR A 454 18.56 10.06 3.01
N ALA A 455 17.33 10.58 3.04
CA ALA A 455 17.04 11.85 3.69
C ALA A 455 17.23 11.76 5.21
N TRP A 456 16.83 10.66 5.85
CA TRP A 456 17.15 10.42 7.25
C TRP A 456 18.65 10.34 7.49
N ARG A 457 19.38 9.61 6.64
CA ARG A 457 20.84 9.51 6.73
C ARG A 457 21.53 10.86 6.53
N ALA A 458 21.05 11.68 5.60
CA ALA A 458 21.50 13.05 5.37
C ALA A 458 21.23 13.95 6.58
N ALA A 459 20.04 13.87 7.18
CA ALA A 459 19.69 14.61 8.39
C ALA A 459 20.65 14.27 9.55
N ILE A 460 20.96 12.98 9.76
CA ILE A 460 21.95 12.55 10.75
C ILE A 460 23.32 13.15 10.45
N ALA A 461 23.78 13.07 9.20
CA ALA A 461 25.09 13.59 8.80
C ALA A 461 25.20 15.12 8.96
N LEU A 462 24.08 15.83 8.85
CA LEU A 462 23.95 17.27 9.14
C LEU A 462 23.78 17.57 10.64
N GLY A 463 23.83 16.57 11.51
CA GLY A 463 23.71 16.71 12.97
C GLY A 463 22.29 16.99 13.46
N TRP A 464 21.26 16.55 12.71
CA TRP A 464 19.89 16.68 13.16
C TRP A 464 19.59 15.63 14.24
N ASP A 465 18.83 16.04 15.25
CA ASP A 465 18.49 15.21 16.39
C ASP A 465 17.25 14.34 16.09
N VAL A 466 17.39 13.47 15.10
CA VAL A 466 16.30 12.61 14.56
C VAL A 466 16.46 11.13 14.93
N GLY A 467 17.43 10.82 15.80
CA GLY A 467 17.85 9.44 16.09
C GLY A 467 18.72 8.88 14.97
N ASP A 468 19.76 8.14 15.37
CA ASP A 468 20.64 7.36 14.51
C ASP A 468 20.63 5.87 14.89
N PHE A 469 21.43 5.05 14.22
CA PHE A 469 21.53 3.62 14.51
C PHE A 469 21.87 3.25 15.96
N THR A 470 22.32 4.18 16.80
CA THR A 470 22.67 3.93 18.20
C THR A 470 21.76 4.64 19.20
N SER A 471 20.97 5.61 18.75
CA SER A 471 20.15 6.47 19.60
C SER A 471 18.65 6.36 19.33
N THR A 472 18.23 5.87 18.15
CA THR A 472 16.81 5.76 17.77
C THR A 472 15.98 5.04 18.81
N ARG A 473 16.49 3.93 19.40
CA ARG A 473 15.80 3.18 20.46
C ARG A 473 15.27 4.06 21.60
N GLN A 474 16.07 5.02 22.07
CA GLN A 474 15.76 5.84 23.25
C GLN A 474 15.16 7.21 22.88
N LYS A 475 15.11 7.55 21.59
CA LYS A 475 14.74 8.88 21.13
C LYS A 475 13.24 9.08 21.11
N MET A 476 12.67 9.56 22.20
CA MET A 476 11.27 9.99 22.22
C MET A 476 11.11 11.33 21.52
N VAL A 477 10.10 11.44 20.65
CA VAL A 477 9.77 12.64 19.89
C VAL A 477 8.30 12.98 20.07
N PRO A 478 7.90 14.27 20.05
CA PRO A 478 6.50 14.64 19.98
C PRO A 478 5.84 14.08 18.70
N ILE A 479 4.69 13.44 18.87
CA ILE A 479 3.85 12.92 17.79
C ILE A 479 2.54 13.72 17.83
N GLN A 480 2.11 14.23 16.69
CA GLN A 480 0.83 14.91 16.52
C GLN A 480 0.06 14.25 15.39
N ILE A 481 -0.93 13.44 15.76
CA ILE A 481 -1.87 12.81 14.81
C ILE A 481 -3.02 13.79 14.58
N PRO A 482 -3.36 14.15 13.32
CA PRO A 482 -4.52 14.98 13.04
C PRO A 482 -5.81 14.32 13.54
N PRO A 483 -6.70 15.06 14.21
CA PRO A 483 -7.90 14.48 14.82
C PRO A 483 -9.06 14.26 13.83
N ARG A 484 -8.85 14.44 12.52
CA ARG A 484 -9.91 14.48 11.51
C ARG A 484 -9.55 13.69 10.28
N HIS A 485 -10.57 13.11 9.66
CA HIS A 485 -10.47 12.51 8.33
C HIS A 485 -10.34 13.61 7.26
N GLN A 486 -9.44 13.38 6.30
CA GLN A 486 -9.30 14.27 5.15
C GLN A 486 -10.34 13.97 4.08
N THR A 487 -10.64 14.94 3.23
CA THR A 487 -11.63 14.76 2.16
C THR A 487 -11.17 13.74 1.12
N PRO A 488 -11.98 12.72 0.79
CA PRO A 488 -11.74 11.86 -0.35
C PRO A 488 -11.75 12.66 -1.66
N LEU A 489 -10.98 12.25 -2.67
CA LEU A 489 -10.86 13.00 -3.93
C LEU A 489 -12.01 12.75 -4.90
N ASP A 490 -12.77 11.67 -4.69
CA ASP A 490 -13.91 11.25 -5.50
C ASP A 490 -15.06 10.75 -4.60
N GLY A 491 -16.22 10.52 -5.20
CA GLY A 491 -17.45 10.11 -4.55
C GLY A 491 -18.36 11.29 -4.15
N SER A 492 -19.61 10.96 -3.86
CA SER A 492 -20.67 11.94 -3.62
C SER A 492 -20.51 12.70 -2.29
N GLU A 493 -21.19 13.84 -2.16
CA GLU A 493 -21.24 14.62 -0.91
C GLU A 493 -21.70 13.77 0.29
N VAL A 494 -22.59 12.79 0.07
CA VAL A 494 -23.06 11.87 1.12
C VAL A 494 -21.95 10.91 1.54
N LEU A 495 -21.16 10.39 0.60
CA LEU A 495 -19.98 9.57 0.91
C LEU A 495 -18.96 10.36 1.72
N GLN A 496 -18.68 11.60 1.31
CA GLN A 496 -17.74 12.47 2.03
C GLN A 496 -18.23 12.76 3.45
N GLU A 497 -19.52 13.04 3.62
CA GLU A 497 -20.12 13.28 4.92
C GLU A 497 -20.07 12.04 5.84
N LEU A 498 -20.37 10.84 5.32
CA LEU A 498 -20.22 9.58 6.06
C LEU A 498 -18.78 9.39 6.55
N TYR A 499 -17.82 9.58 5.65
CA TYR A 499 -16.40 9.41 5.95
C TYR A 499 -15.93 10.44 6.98
N TRP A 500 -16.31 11.71 6.86
CA TRP A 500 -15.95 12.72 7.86
C TRP A 500 -16.55 12.43 9.24
N LEU A 501 -17.75 11.88 9.30
CA LEU A 501 -18.41 11.45 10.54
C LEU A 501 -17.83 10.15 11.12
N GLY A 502 -16.79 9.57 10.51
CA GLY A 502 -16.20 8.29 10.94
C GLY A 502 -17.17 7.11 10.82
N GLN A 503 -18.14 7.20 9.90
CA GLN A 503 -19.03 6.09 9.56
C GLN A 503 -18.38 5.26 8.43
N ASP A 504 -17.20 4.71 8.71
CA ASP A 504 -16.31 4.15 7.68
C ASP A 504 -16.94 2.96 6.93
N GLU A 505 -17.69 2.10 7.64
CA GLU A 505 -18.42 0.97 7.03
C GLU A 505 -19.53 1.42 6.06
N ASP A 506 -20.27 2.46 6.43
CA ASP A 506 -21.33 3.03 5.59
C ASP A 506 -20.74 3.77 4.39
N ALA A 507 -19.62 4.50 4.60
CA ALA A 507 -18.88 5.17 3.54
C ALA A 507 -18.31 4.16 2.53
N TRP A 508 -17.70 3.07 3.01
CA TRP A 508 -17.21 1.97 2.18
C TRP A 508 -18.33 1.28 1.41
N THR A 509 -19.45 0.97 2.07
CA THR A 509 -20.64 0.38 1.44
C THR A 509 -21.15 1.25 0.28
N ARG A 510 -21.20 2.57 0.50
CA ARG A 510 -21.58 3.53 -0.54
C ARG A 510 -20.53 3.60 -1.66
N TRP A 511 -19.25 3.64 -1.32
CA TRP A 511 -18.16 3.65 -2.29
C TRP A 511 -18.19 2.43 -3.21
N GLN A 512 -18.52 1.24 -2.70
CA GLN A 512 -18.65 0.04 -3.54
C GLN A 512 -19.73 0.16 -4.64
N VAL A 513 -20.70 1.06 -4.48
CA VAL A 513 -21.73 1.37 -5.48
C VAL A 513 -21.31 2.50 -6.41
N GLU A 514 -20.64 3.53 -5.87
CA GLU A 514 -20.17 4.67 -6.65
C GLU A 514 -18.94 4.34 -7.52
N TYR A 515 -18.10 3.39 -7.09
CA TYR A 515 -16.89 2.97 -7.77
C TYR A 515 -17.15 1.95 -8.89
N ARG A 516 -17.43 2.48 -10.09
CA ARG A 516 -17.88 1.68 -11.24
C ARG A 516 -16.77 1.04 -12.06
N ASP A 517 -15.66 1.74 -12.31
CA ASP A 517 -14.54 1.24 -13.13
C ASP A 517 -13.35 0.83 -12.26
N ARG A 518 -13.33 -0.45 -11.88
CA ARG A 518 -12.23 -1.03 -11.09
C ARG A 518 -11.05 -1.49 -11.93
N MET A 519 -11.22 -1.60 -13.25
CA MET A 519 -10.16 -2.11 -14.12
C MET A 519 -9.20 -1.00 -14.55
N GLU A 520 -9.70 0.23 -14.72
CA GLU A 520 -8.93 1.41 -15.12
C GLU A 520 -9.31 2.63 -14.26
N PRO A 521 -9.05 2.59 -12.93
CA PRO A 521 -9.39 3.71 -12.07
C PRO A 521 -8.57 4.95 -12.41
N THR A 522 -9.19 6.12 -12.28
CA THR A 522 -8.46 7.40 -12.24
C THR A 522 -7.59 7.49 -10.98
N VAL A 523 -6.67 8.46 -10.92
CA VAL A 523 -5.88 8.75 -9.72
C VAL A 523 -6.77 9.05 -8.51
N ALA A 524 -7.83 9.84 -8.70
CA ALA A 524 -8.77 10.21 -7.63
C ALA A 524 -9.57 9.01 -7.12
N GLN A 525 -10.03 8.13 -8.02
CA GLN A 525 -10.75 6.90 -7.66
C GLN A 525 -9.87 5.94 -6.89
N GLN A 526 -8.66 5.67 -7.37
CA GLN A 526 -7.73 4.76 -6.70
C GLN A 526 -7.32 5.29 -5.31
N PHE A 527 -7.06 6.60 -5.20
CA PHE A 527 -6.77 7.19 -3.89
C PHE A 527 -7.95 7.07 -2.93
N THR A 528 -9.16 7.38 -3.40
CA THR A 528 -10.39 7.27 -2.61
C THR A 528 -10.65 5.83 -2.17
N ASP A 529 -10.47 4.84 -3.06
CA ASP A 529 -10.57 3.41 -2.71
C ASP A 529 -9.57 3.02 -1.62
N GLY A 530 -8.33 3.49 -1.74
CA GLY A 530 -7.30 3.27 -0.72
C GLY A 530 -7.69 3.84 0.64
N VAL A 531 -8.22 5.06 0.68
CA VAL A 531 -8.69 5.72 1.91
C VAL A 531 -9.87 4.98 2.53
N MET A 532 -10.86 4.56 1.74
CA MET A 532 -12.03 3.85 2.26
C MET A 532 -11.65 2.48 2.85
N ARG A 533 -10.73 1.76 2.20
CA ARG A 533 -10.20 0.48 2.70
C ARG A 533 -9.49 0.62 4.04
N LEU A 534 -8.70 1.68 4.22
CA LEU A 534 -8.06 1.98 5.50
C LEU A 534 -9.11 2.20 6.60
N GLY A 535 -10.22 2.89 6.29
CA GLY A 535 -11.32 3.12 7.24
C GLY A 535 -11.97 1.83 7.76
N VAL A 536 -12.13 0.81 6.90
CA VAL A 536 -12.70 -0.49 7.30
C VAL A 536 -11.65 -1.52 7.74
N GLY A 537 -10.39 -1.10 7.89
CA GLY A 537 -9.30 -1.95 8.36
C GLY A 537 -8.73 -2.91 7.32
N ASP A 538 -9.06 -2.76 6.03
CA ASP A 538 -8.40 -3.42 4.90
C ASP A 538 -7.07 -2.70 4.58
N ASN A 539 -6.20 -2.68 5.58
CA ASN A 539 -5.04 -1.79 5.63
C ASN A 539 -4.01 -2.12 4.55
N LEU A 540 -3.81 -3.40 4.28
CA LEU A 540 -2.81 -3.86 3.33
C LEU A 540 -3.15 -3.40 1.91
N GLU A 541 -4.38 -3.64 1.46
CA GLU A 541 -4.85 -3.19 0.15
C GLU A 541 -5.01 -1.67 0.11
N GLY A 542 -5.51 -1.05 1.18
CA GLY A 542 -5.65 0.40 1.28
C GLY A 542 -4.32 1.14 1.08
N ILE A 543 -3.27 0.72 1.79
CA ILE A 543 -1.90 1.25 1.63
C ILE A 543 -1.40 0.97 0.21
N PHE A 544 -1.58 -0.25 -0.30
CA PHE A 544 -1.11 -0.62 -1.64
C PHE A 544 -1.74 0.25 -2.74
N MET A 545 -3.05 0.54 -2.65
CA MET A 545 -3.74 1.45 -3.57
C MET A 545 -3.11 2.84 -3.57
N VAL A 546 -2.77 3.40 -2.42
CA VAL A 546 -2.14 4.73 -2.32
C VAL A 546 -0.69 4.72 -2.81
N GLU A 547 0.08 3.68 -2.50
CA GLU A 547 1.50 3.59 -2.87
C GLU A 547 1.69 3.37 -4.37
N SER A 548 0.86 2.52 -4.98
CA SER A 548 0.96 2.16 -6.39
C SER A 548 0.60 3.29 -7.36
N LEU A 549 0.04 4.41 -6.87
CA LEU A 549 -0.09 5.64 -7.65
C LEU A 549 1.27 6.18 -8.15
N ALA A 550 2.37 5.83 -7.48
CA ALA A 550 3.72 6.14 -7.94
C ALA A 550 4.11 5.44 -9.25
N TRP A 551 3.34 4.43 -9.68
CA TRP A 551 3.62 3.61 -10.87
C TRP A 551 2.82 4.04 -12.10
N ARG A 552 2.13 5.19 -12.04
CA ARG A 552 1.42 5.75 -13.19
C ARG A 552 2.41 6.04 -14.32
N GLU A 553 2.14 5.50 -15.51
CA GLU A 553 2.99 5.69 -16.69
C GLU A 553 2.48 6.82 -17.59
N ASP A 554 1.17 7.11 -17.56
CA ASP A 554 0.59 8.20 -18.33
C ASP A 554 1.08 9.56 -17.79
N PRO A 555 1.58 10.48 -18.65
CA PRO A 555 2.10 11.77 -18.22
C PRO A 555 1.10 12.67 -17.48
N GLU A 556 -0.18 12.60 -17.83
CA GLU A 556 -1.25 13.37 -17.17
C GLU A 556 -1.52 12.79 -15.78
N GLU A 557 -1.64 11.46 -15.67
CA GLU A 557 -1.79 10.79 -14.37
C GLU A 557 -0.58 11.00 -13.46
N GLN A 558 0.64 11.04 -14.01
CA GLN A 558 1.85 11.39 -13.25
C GLN A 558 1.81 12.84 -12.73
N GLN A 559 1.26 13.77 -13.51
CA GLN A 559 1.06 15.14 -13.04
C GLN A 559 0.04 15.17 -11.90
N GLN A 560 -1.07 14.44 -12.04
CA GLN A 560 -2.08 14.34 -10.98
C GLN A 560 -1.51 13.73 -9.70
N TYR A 561 -0.77 12.63 -9.81
CA TYR A 561 -0.05 12.00 -8.70
C TYR A 561 0.92 12.97 -8.01
N ARG A 562 1.71 13.74 -8.78
CA ARG A 562 2.65 14.72 -8.22
C ARG A 562 1.94 15.85 -7.44
N ALA A 563 0.77 16.27 -7.89
CA ALA A 563 -0.06 17.23 -7.16
C ALA A 563 -0.59 16.61 -5.86
N LEU A 564 -1.11 15.37 -5.92
CA LEU A 564 -1.57 14.65 -4.74
C LEU A 564 -0.47 14.45 -3.69
N ARG A 565 0.78 14.15 -4.09
CA ARG A 565 1.92 14.04 -3.14
C ARG A 565 2.21 15.32 -2.35
N GLN A 566 1.78 16.49 -2.83
CA GLN A 566 1.97 17.76 -2.12
C GLN A 566 0.97 17.91 -0.96
N GLN A 567 -0.08 17.09 -0.93
CA GLN A 567 -1.11 17.13 0.10
C GLN A 567 -0.74 16.24 1.29
N SER A 568 -1.09 16.69 2.50
CA SER A 568 -0.86 15.89 3.71
C SER A 568 -1.70 14.60 3.73
N ALA A 569 -2.88 14.59 3.09
CA ALA A 569 -3.77 13.44 2.94
C ALA A 569 -3.04 12.22 2.38
N TYR A 570 -2.30 12.42 1.29
CA TYR A 570 -1.57 11.37 0.62
C TYR A 570 -0.60 10.67 1.58
N TRP A 571 0.16 11.46 2.34
CA TRP A 571 1.17 10.92 3.25
C TRP A 571 0.57 10.27 4.49
N GLN A 572 -0.56 10.78 5.00
CA GLN A 572 -1.27 10.18 6.12
C GLN A 572 -1.92 8.86 5.73
N ALA A 573 -2.51 8.75 4.53
CA ALA A 573 -3.05 7.51 4.01
C ALA A 573 -1.93 6.49 3.68
N ARG A 574 -0.77 6.96 3.20
CA ARG A 574 0.39 6.11 2.93
C ARG A 574 1.05 5.60 4.22
N TYR A 575 1.15 6.43 5.25
CA TYR A 575 1.77 6.11 6.54
C TYR A 575 0.75 6.26 7.69
N PRO A 576 -0.31 5.44 7.74
CA PRO A 576 -1.32 5.57 8.77
C PRO A 576 -0.73 5.23 10.14
N PHE A 577 -1.23 5.87 11.19
CA PHE A 577 -0.83 5.63 12.57
C PHE A 577 -1.91 4.81 13.29
N LEU A 578 -1.91 3.50 13.06
CA LEU A 578 -2.88 2.57 13.64
C LEU A 578 -2.35 1.94 14.93
N TYR A 579 -3.27 1.52 15.81
CA TYR A 579 -2.95 0.90 17.10
C TYR A 579 -2.09 1.75 18.05
N ASP A 580 -2.23 3.09 18.02
CA ASP A 580 -1.40 4.01 18.82
C ASP A 580 -1.36 3.61 20.30
N ASP A 581 -2.51 3.44 20.95
CA ASP A 581 -2.58 3.05 22.37
C ASP A 581 -1.74 1.81 22.71
N LEU A 582 -1.86 0.75 21.90
CA LEU A 582 -1.12 -0.51 22.10
C LEU A 582 0.37 -0.34 21.80
N ILE A 583 0.72 0.40 20.75
CA ILE A 583 2.10 0.68 20.39
C ILE A 583 2.77 1.50 21.50
N GLN A 584 2.11 2.52 22.03
CA GLN A 584 2.62 3.36 23.12
C GLN A 584 2.81 2.54 24.40
N GLU A 585 1.81 1.72 24.77
CA GLU A 585 1.85 0.87 25.96
C GLU A 585 3.07 -0.06 25.93
N TRP A 586 3.19 -0.87 24.89
CA TRP A 586 4.24 -1.88 24.81
C TRP A 586 5.62 -1.30 24.47
N SER A 587 5.68 -0.17 23.75
CA SER A 587 6.94 0.55 23.57
C SER A 587 7.46 1.13 24.88
N SER A 588 6.58 1.70 25.70
CA SER A 588 6.92 2.24 27.02
C SER A 588 7.43 1.15 27.96
N ASP A 589 6.75 0.00 28.03
CA ASP A 589 7.16 -1.14 28.84
C ASP A 589 8.57 -1.65 28.48
N ARG A 590 8.93 -1.63 27.19
CA ARG A 590 10.20 -2.15 26.67
C ARG A 590 11.27 -1.08 26.43
N GLN A 591 11.00 0.19 26.76
CA GLN A 591 11.89 1.33 26.48
C GLN A 591 12.31 1.35 25.00
N LEU A 592 11.32 1.19 24.12
CA LEU A 592 11.45 1.28 22.68
C LEU A 592 10.84 2.59 22.20
N ASN A 593 11.30 3.04 21.04
CA ASN A 593 10.73 4.19 20.36
C ASN A 593 9.43 3.76 19.65
N PRO A 594 8.27 4.36 19.98
CA PRO A 594 6.99 4.04 19.33
C PRO A 594 7.03 4.20 17.81
N LEU A 595 7.78 5.19 17.29
CA LEU A 595 7.94 5.38 15.86
C LEU A 595 8.76 4.28 15.19
N LEU A 596 9.71 3.67 15.91
CA LEU A 596 10.43 2.51 15.39
C LEU A 596 9.52 1.27 15.37
N VAL A 597 8.68 1.10 16.39
CA VAL A 597 7.73 -0.03 16.48
C VAL A 597 6.66 0.05 15.38
N VAL A 598 6.00 1.19 15.20
CA VAL A 598 5.01 1.38 14.12
C VAL A 598 5.64 1.20 12.73
N SER A 599 6.91 1.60 12.56
CA SER A 599 7.66 1.42 11.32
C SER A 599 7.98 -0.03 11.00
N LEU A 600 8.27 -0.82 12.03
CA LEU A 600 8.44 -2.27 11.92
C LEU A 600 7.10 -2.94 11.59
N ILE A 601 6.02 -2.63 12.32
CA ILE A 601 4.67 -3.16 12.04
C ILE A 601 4.27 -2.88 10.58
N ARG A 602 4.49 -1.64 10.11
CA ARG A 602 4.24 -1.26 8.72
C ARG A 602 4.99 -2.18 7.75
N GLN A 603 6.27 -2.44 8.00
CA GLN A 603 7.09 -3.28 7.14
C GLN A 603 6.66 -4.75 7.18
N GLU A 604 6.27 -5.25 8.34
CA GLU A 604 5.93 -6.66 8.56
C GLU A 604 4.54 -7.03 8.05
N SER A 605 3.52 -6.20 8.28
CA SER A 605 2.13 -6.59 8.03
C SER A 605 1.32 -5.56 7.26
N ARG A 606 1.84 -4.33 7.11
CA ARG A 606 1.02 -3.17 6.72
C ARG A 606 -0.26 -3.07 7.56
N PHE A 607 -0.14 -3.38 8.85
CA PHE A 607 -1.24 -3.34 9.83
C PHE A 607 -2.34 -4.39 9.64
N GLU A 608 -2.11 -5.44 8.86
CA GLU A 608 -3.05 -6.56 8.77
C GLU A 608 -2.84 -7.52 9.95
N SER A 609 -3.74 -7.47 10.93
CA SER A 609 -3.63 -8.25 12.18
C SER A 609 -3.76 -9.77 11.99
N LYS A 610 -4.39 -10.22 10.89
CA LYS A 610 -4.66 -11.65 10.64
C LYS A 610 -3.77 -12.24 9.55
N ILE A 611 -2.76 -11.50 9.08
CA ILE A 611 -1.88 -11.96 8.00
C ILE A 611 -0.96 -13.10 8.46
N GLU A 612 -0.82 -14.10 7.59
CA GLU A 612 0.12 -15.20 7.73
C GLU A 612 1.08 -15.17 6.54
N SER A 613 2.39 -15.20 6.80
CA SER A 613 3.40 -15.34 5.73
C SER A 613 3.54 -16.79 5.26
N VAL A 614 4.22 -16.99 4.14
CA VAL A 614 4.51 -18.35 3.63
C VAL A 614 5.35 -19.17 4.60
N ALA A 615 6.16 -18.50 5.43
CA ALA A 615 6.98 -19.14 6.46
C ALA A 615 6.20 -19.45 7.75
N GLY A 616 4.92 -19.07 7.85
CA GLY A 616 4.07 -19.25 9.02
C GLY A 616 4.20 -18.17 10.08
N ALA A 617 4.83 -17.02 9.78
CA ALA A 617 4.86 -15.87 10.68
C ALA A 617 3.47 -15.18 10.72
N LEU A 618 3.04 -14.75 11.90
CA LEU A 618 1.66 -14.31 12.14
C LEU A 618 1.55 -12.88 12.69
N GLY A 619 0.51 -12.18 12.25
CA GLY A 619 0.02 -10.93 12.82
C GLY A 619 0.89 -9.69 12.55
N LEU A 620 0.63 -8.63 13.32
CA LEU A 620 1.13 -7.27 13.06
C LEU A 620 2.66 -7.13 12.96
N MET A 621 3.41 -7.86 13.78
CA MET A 621 4.87 -7.86 13.85
C MET A 621 5.48 -9.17 13.33
N GLN A 622 4.69 -9.98 12.62
CA GLN A 622 5.10 -11.24 11.97
C GLN A 622 5.98 -12.13 12.87
N VAL A 623 5.45 -12.52 14.02
CA VAL A 623 6.16 -13.40 14.96
C VAL A 623 5.96 -14.86 14.52
N LEU A 624 7.04 -15.63 14.45
CA LEU A 624 6.97 -17.08 14.21
C LEU A 624 6.44 -17.83 15.45
N PRO A 625 5.64 -18.89 15.30
CA PRO A 625 5.16 -19.68 16.43
C PRO A 625 6.27 -20.17 17.36
N GLU A 626 7.38 -20.67 16.81
CA GLU A 626 8.52 -21.14 17.61
C GLU A 626 9.20 -20.00 18.38
N THR A 627 9.23 -18.80 17.79
CA THR A 627 9.73 -17.61 18.46
C THR A 627 8.79 -17.20 19.59
N ALA A 628 7.48 -17.22 19.38
CA ALA A 628 6.49 -16.90 20.42
C ALA A 628 6.56 -17.89 21.60
N ASP A 629 6.64 -19.19 21.31
CA ASP A 629 6.83 -20.24 22.33
C ASP A 629 8.11 -20.02 23.12
N TRP A 630 9.21 -19.70 22.43
CA TRP A 630 10.47 -19.38 23.09
C TRP A 630 10.34 -18.14 23.98
N ILE A 631 9.74 -17.04 23.50
CA ILE A 631 9.51 -15.81 24.29
C ILE A 631 8.71 -16.13 25.56
N ALA A 632 7.66 -16.93 25.47
CA ALA A 632 6.84 -17.35 26.61
C ALA A 632 7.64 -18.15 27.65
N THR A 633 8.74 -18.82 27.28
CA THR A 633 9.66 -19.45 28.24
C THR A 633 10.63 -18.47 28.91
N GLN A 634 10.81 -17.28 28.33
CA GLN A 634 11.76 -16.27 28.82
C GLN A 634 11.10 -15.23 29.74
N SER A 635 9.76 -15.10 29.72
CA SER A 635 9.03 -14.16 30.58
C SER A 635 7.71 -14.74 31.07
N ASP A 636 7.47 -14.60 32.38
CA ASP A 636 6.19 -14.94 33.01
C ASP A 636 5.06 -13.93 32.65
N ASP A 637 5.38 -12.88 31.88
CA ASP A 637 4.41 -11.86 31.42
C ASP A 637 3.40 -12.42 30.42
N PHE A 638 3.66 -13.59 29.84
CA PHE A 638 2.84 -14.22 28.82
C PHE A 638 2.03 -15.38 29.41
N GLY A 639 0.70 -15.20 29.45
CA GLY A 639 -0.25 -16.27 29.74
C GLY A 639 -0.62 -17.03 28.46
N GLU A 640 -1.88 -17.44 28.35
CA GLU A 640 -2.44 -17.82 27.04
C GLU A 640 -2.48 -16.58 26.14
N PHE A 641 -2.03 -16.71 24.89
CA PHE A 641 -2.01 -15.63 23.91
C PHE A 641 -2.53 -16.10 22.55
N THR A 642 -3.07 -15.17 21.77
CA THR A 642 -3.50 -15.38 20.38
C THR A 642 -2.63 -14.56 19.45
N MET A 643 -1.85 -15.20 18.58
CA MET A 643 -0.86 -14.48 17.75
C MET A 643 -1.46 -13.54 16.70
N THR A 644 -2.75 -13.65 16.40
CA THR A 644 -3.48 -12.72 15.51
C THR A 644 -4.27 -11.67 16.28
N ASP A 645 -4.27 -11.70 17.61
CA ASP A 645 -4.78 -10.60 18.42
C ASP A 645 -3.76 -9.45 18.40
N PRO A 646 -4.17 -8.21 18.07
CA PRO A 646 -3.25 -7.07 17.98
C PRO A 646 -2.43 -6.83 19.26
N ASN A 647 -3.04 -6.93 20.43
CA ASN A 647 -2.35 -6.65 21.69
C ASN A 647 -1.29 -7.72 21.99
N ASP A 648 -1.65 -8.99 21.89
CA ASP A 648 -0.72 -10.09 22.14
C ASP A 648 0.44 -10.08 21.13
N ASN A 649 0.16 -9.81 19.86
CA ASN A 649 1.17 -9.79 18.81
C ASN A 649 2.16 -8.63 19.00
N ILE A 650 1.68 -7.42 19.29
CA ILE A 650 2.53 -6.26 19.57
C ILE A 650 3.38 -6.51 20.83
N LYS A 651 2.81 -7.12 21.87
CA LYS A 651 3.54 -7.49 23.09
C LYS A 651 4.67 -8.49 22.81
N LEU A 652 4.42 -9.52 22.01
CA LEU A 652 5.43 -10.50 21.58
C LEU A 652 6.53 -9.85 20.72
N GLY A 653 6.13 -9.10 19.69
CA GLY A 653 7.07 -8.48 18.76
C GLY A 653 7.94 -7.41 19.41
N THR A 654 7.38 -6.58 20.29
CA THR A 654 8.16 -5.59 21.06
C THR A 654 9.11 -6.24 22.05
N TRP A 655 8.72 -7.37 22.68
CA TRP A 655 9.65 -8.15 23.50
C TRP A 655 10.84 -8.65 22.66
N TYR A 656 10.57 -9.20 21.47
CA TYR A 656 11.62 -9.72 20.59
C TYR A 656 12.54 -8.60 20.07
N LEU A 657 11.97 -7.45 19.74
CA LEU A 657 12.74 -6.27 19.33
C LEU A 657 13.62 -5.74 20.46
N ASP A 658 13.15 -5.73 21.71
CA ASP A 658 14.00 -5.41 22.86
C ASP A 658 15.15 -6.41 23.01
N TYR A 659 14.85 -7.71 22.91
CA TYR A 659 15.86 -8.76 22.97
C TYR A 659 16.97 -8.54 21.94
N THR A 660 16.63 -8.32 20.66
CA THR A 660 17.65 -8.08 19.62
C THR A 660 18.44 -6.80 19.88
N HIS A 661 17.83 -5.73 20.39
CA HIS A 661 18.58 -4.54 20.80
C HIS A 661 19.57 -4.82 21.94
N ARG A 662 19.18 -5.62 22.95
CA ARG A 662 20.07 -5.97 24.07
C ARG A 662 21.30 -6.75 23.62
N GLU A 663 21.16 -7.64 22.64
CA GLU A 663 22.28 -8.40 22.06
C GLU A 663 23.35 -7.49 21.43
N TYR A 664 22.96 -6.33 20.89
CA TYR A 664 23.86 -5.41 20.19
C TYR A 664 24.07 -4.06 20.89
N GLY A 665 23.95 -4.03 22.22
CA GLY A 665 24.23 -2.81 22.99
C GLY A 665 23.35 -1.62 22.58
N ASN A 666 22.09 -1.88 22.26
CA ASN A 666 21.09 -0.94 21.77
C ASN A 666 21.34 -0.36 20.37
N ASN A 667 22.18 -1.00 19.55
CA ASN A 667 22.30 -0.65 18.14
C ASN A 667 21.06 -1.08 17.35
N SER A 668 20.23 -0.11 16.95
CA SER A 668 18.99 -0.33 16.22
C SER A 668 19.21 -0.90 14.81
N LEU A 669 20.33 -0.60 14.12
CA LEU A 669 20.61 -1.24 12.82
C LEU A 669 20.72 -2.76 12.99
N LEU A 670 21.58 -3.18 13.91
CA LEU A 670 21.85 -4.60 14.14
C LEU A 670 20.63 -5.32 14.72
N ALA A 671 19.86 -4.64 15.57
CA ALA A 671 18.61 -5.16 16.12
C ALA A 671 17.56 -5.43 15.03
N ILE A 672 17.33 -4.45 14.13
CA ILE A 672 16.39 -4.58 13.01
C ILE A 672 16.86 -5.64 12.00
N ALA A 673 18.15 -5.66 11.66
CA ALA A 673 18.71 -6.72 10.82
C ALA A 673 18.54 -8.11 11.45
N SER A 674 18.69 -8.22 12.77
CA SER A 674 18.53 -9.48 13.51
C SER A 674 17.08 -9.89 13.71
N TYR A 675 16.16 -8.94 13.73
CA TYR A 675 14.74 -9.23 13.76
C TYR A 675 14.33 -10.02 12.50
N ASN A 676 14.79 -9.57 11.33
CA ASN A 676 14.52 -10.23 10.04
C ASN A 676 15.39 -11.48 9.77
N ALA A 677 16.71 -11.40 9.96
CA ALA A 677 17.64 -12.47 9.56
C ALA A 677 18.08 -13.40 10.71
N GLY A 678 17.66 -13.11 11.93
CA GLY A 678 18.10 -13.79 13.15
C GLY A 678 19.46 -13.29 13.68
N PRO A 679 19.67 -13.30 15.01
CA PRO A 679 20.94 -12.84 15.62
C PRO A 679 22.19 -13.60 15.16
N GLY A 680 22.04 -14.89 14.84
CA GLY A 680 23.16 -15.72 14.36
C GLY A 680 23.73 -15.22 13.02
N SER A 681 22.86 -14.88 12.07
CA SER A 681 23.27 -14.34 10.77
C SER A 681 24.02 -13.02 10.91
N VAL A 682 23.49 -12.11 11.74
CA VAL A 682 24.11 -10.80 11.98
C VAL A 682 25.44 -10.93 12.71
N ALA A 683 25.56 -11.84 13.68
CA ALA A 683 26.84 -12.15 14.33
C ALA A 683 27.89 -12.64 13.32
N ASP A 684 27.53 -13.55 12.41
CA ASP A 684 28.42 -14.03 11.36
C ASP A 684 28.86 -12.89 10.40
N TRP A 685 27.97 -11.93 10.11
CA TRP A 685 28.32 -10.78 9.27
C TRP A 685 29.27 -9.81 9.97
N LEU A 686 29.04 -9.56 11.27
CA LEU A 686 29.95 -8.76 12.10
C LEU A 686 31.35 -9.37 12.14
N ASP A 687 31.46 -10.69 12.29
CA ASP A 687 32.75 -11.39 12.28
C ASP A 687 33.46 -11.30 10.91
N ARG A 688 32.69 -11.34 9.81
CA ARG A 688 33.24 -11.32 8.44
C ARG A 688 33.66 -9.92 7.98
N PHE A 689 32.88 -8.90 8.30
CA PHE A 689 33.00 -7.56 7.71
C PHE A 689 33.46 -6.50 8.72
N GLY A 690 33.28 -6.75 10.02
CA GLY A 690 33.40 -5.74 11.06
C GLY A 690 32.22 -4.75 11.04
N PHE A 691 32.26 -3.77 11.95
CA PHE A 691 31.19 -2.75 12.08
C PHE A 691 31.76 -1.34 12.31
N SER A 692 32.89 -1.03 11.67
CA SER A 692 33.52 0.29 11.82
C SER A 692 32.78 1.40 11.08
N ASP A 693 32.05 1.05 10.03
CA ASP A 693 31.21 1.96 9.26
C ASP A 693 29.83 1.34 9.04
N PRO A 694 28.79 1.82 9.76
CA PRO A 694 27.44 1.30 9.62
C PRO A 694 26.88 1.42 8.19
N ASP A 695 27.26 2.46 7.46
CA ASP A 695 26.84 2.64 6.05
C ASP A 695 27.35 1.53 5.16
N LEU A 696 28.65 1.28 5.24
CA LEU A 696 29.29 0.23 4.47
C LEU A 696 28.82 -1.15 4.90
N PHE A 697 28.51 -1.34 6.19
CA PHE A 697 27.96 -2.59 6.68
C PHE A 697 26.61 -2.91 6.05
N VAL A 698 25.68 -1.93 5.92
CA VAL A 698 24.40 -2.12 5.22
C VAL A 698 24.62 -2.59 3.78
N GLU A 699 25.55 -1.97 3.06
CA GLU A 699 25.90 -2.36 1.68
C GLU A 699 26.50 -3.77 1.57
N GLN A 700 27.06 -4.30 2.66
CA GLN A 700 27.71 -5.61 2.72
C GLN A 700 26.77 -6.72 3.21
N ILE A 701 25.55 -6.40 3.64
CA ILE A 701 24.54 -7.40 4.06
C ILE A 701 24.33 -8.39 2.91
N PRO A 702 24.65 -9.70 3.09
CA PRO A 702 24.62 -10.67 1.99
C PRO A 702 23.21 -11.01 1.50
N PHE A 703 22.19 -10.80 2.33
CA PHE A 703 20.80 -11.06 2.00
C PHE A 703 20.18 -9.77 1.46
N PRO A 704 19.84 -9.69 0.15
CA PRO A 704 19.23 -8.49 -0.42
C PRO A 704 17.91 -8.12 0.27
N GLU A 705 17.16 -9.13 0.71
CA GLU A 705 15.94 -8.96 1.51
C GLU A 705 16.23 -8.21 2.81
N THR A 706 17.22 -8.65 3.60
CA THR A 706 17.55 -8.01 4.88
C THR A 706 18.14 -6.61 4.66
N LYS A 707 18.93 -6.39 3.60
CA LYS A 707 19.39 -5.03 3.24
C LYS A 707 18.18 -4.11 3.02
N GLY A 708 17.28 -4.52 2.13
CA GLY A 708 16.06 -3.77 1.82
C GLY A 708 15.19 -3.56 3.06
N TYR A 709 15.04 -4.59 3.90
CA TYR A 709 14.27 -4.52 5.14
C TYR A 709 14.81 -3.44 6.10
N VAL A 710 16.14 -3.37 6.30
CA VAL A 710 16.76 -2.31 7.12
C VAL A 710 16.46 -0.93 6.55
N GLU A 711 16.67 -0.74 5.24
CA GLU A 711 16.40 0.54 4.57
C GLU A 711 14.92 0.93 4.65
N SER A 712 14.01 -0.02 4.46
CA SER A 712 12.57 0.20 4.54
C SER A 712 12.10 0.52 5.94
N VAL A 713 12.55 -0.18 6.99
CA VAL A 713 12.16 0.12 8.38
C VAL A 713 12.61 1.52 8.78
N PHE A 714 13.86 1.91 8.47
CA PHE A 714 14.33 3.26 8.81
C PHE A 714 13.77 4.34 7.88
N GLY A 715 13.47 4.01 6.63
CA GLY A 715 12.70 4.87 5.73
C GLY A 715 11.28 5.11 6.24
N ASN A 716 10.62 4.08 6.77
CA ASN A 716 9.33 4.20 7.44
C ASN A 716 9.45 5.09 8.68
N TYR A 717 10.46 4.87 9.53
CA TYR A 717 10.71 5.68 10.73
C TYR A 717 10.86 7.16 10.39
N TRP A 718 11.63 7.46 9.34
CA TRP A 718 11.78 8.80 8.82
C TRP A 718 10.49 9.42 8.32
N ASN A 719 9.67 8.66 7.60
CA ASN A 719 8.40 9.17 7.09
C ASN A 719 7.36 9.37 8.18
N TYR A 720 7.28 8.48 9.19
CA TYR A 720 6.45 8.72 10.37
C TYR A 720 6.90 9.98 11.12
N LEU A 721 8.22 10.19 11.29
CA LEU A 721 8.75 11.44 11.82
C LEU A 721 8.33 12.64 10.96
N ARG A 722 8.50 12.57 9.64
CA ARG A 722 8.21 13.66 8.71
C ARG A 722 6.73 14.05 8.69
N VAL A 723 5.84 13.07 8.82
CA VAL A 723 4.38 13.26 8.80
C VAL A 723 3.85 13.73 10.16
N TYR A 724 4.35 13.18 11.27
CA TYR A 724 3.74 13.37 12.59
C TYR A 724 4.58 14.16 13.60
N ASN A 725 5.82 14.59 13.27
CA ASN A 725 6.60 15.50 14.12
C ASN A 725 6.57 16.93 13.55
N PRO A 726 5.82 17.87 14.16
CA PRO A 726 5.64 19.21 13.61
C PRO A 726 6.92 20.06 13.61
N ASP A 727 7.87 19.80 14.52
CA ASP A 727 9.16 20.50 14.55
C ASP A 727 10.05 20.07 13.38
N LEU A 728 10.10 18.76 13.13
CA LEU A 728 10.84 18.22 12.00
C LEU A 728 10.21 18.65 10.67
N ALA A 729 8.89 18.55 10.55
CA ALA A 729 8.18 18.94 9.34
C ALA A 729 8.47 20.41 8.98
N ARG A 730 8.38 21.33 9.95
CA ARG A 730 8.72 22.75 9.75
C ARG A 730 10.19 22.97 9.37
N ARG A 731 11.10 22.22 9.98
CA ARG A 731 12.53 22.29 9.63
C ARG A 731 12.76 21.83 8.20
N LEU A 732 12.16 20.72 7.79
CA LEU A 732 12.32 20.14 6.46
C LEU A 732 11.63 20.99 5.37
N ALA A 733 10.53 21.67 5.68
CA ALA A 733 9.91 22.66 4.80
C ALA A 733 10.85 23.83 4.43
N GLY A 734 11.84 24.14 5.27
CA GLY A 734 12.90 25.09 4.92
C GLY A 734 13.85 24.61 3.81
N TYR A 735 13.81 23.32 3.48
CA TYR A 735 14.62 22.69 2.43
C TYR A 735 13.79 22.25 1.24
N SER A 736 12.68 21.55 1.47
CA SER A 736 11.87 20.91 0.44
C SER A 736 10.57 21.69 0.17
N PRO A 737 10.31 22.13 -1.07
CA PRO A 737 9.04 22.73 -1.46
C PRO A 737 7.85 21.77 -1.28
N GLU A 738 8.05 20.47 -1.54
CA GLU A 738 7.03 19.44 -1.32
C GLU A 738 6.63 19.38 0.16
N GLN A 739 7.62 19.36 1.06
CA GLN A 739 7.34 19.37 2.49
C GLN A 739 6.72 20.68 2.97
N ALA A 740 7.06 21.81 2.34
CA ALA A 740 6.44 23.09 2.63
C ALA A 740 4.96 23.10 2.24
N ALA A 741 4.61 22.53 1.09
CA ALA A 741 3.22 22.39 0.64
C ALA A 741 2.38 21.52 1.59
N MET A 742 2.97 20.48 2.20
CA MET A 742 2.26 19.67 3.20
C MET A 742 1.91 20.41 4.50
N LEU A 743 2.59 21.54 4.78
CA LEU A 743 2.36 22.36 5.97
C LEU A 743 1.51 23.58 5.72
N ASP A 744 1.47 24.06 4.47
CA ASP A 744 0.65 25.19 4.08
C ASP A 744 -0.79 24.68 3.98
N PRO A 745 -1.66 25.06 4.91
CA PRO A 745 -2.97 24.49 5.02
C PRO A 745 -3.83 24.94 3.82
#